data_AF-A0A948UPB7-F1
#
_entry.id   AF-A0A948UPB7-F1
#
_cell.length_a   1.000
_cell.length_b   1.000
_cell.length_c   1.000
_cell.angle_alpha   90.00
_cell.angle_beta   90.00
_cell.angle_gamma   90.00
#
_symmetry.space_group_name_H-M   'P 1'
#
loop_
_entity.id
_entity.type
_entity.pdbx_description
1 polymer ?
#
loop_
_entity_poly.entity_id
_entity_poly.type
_entity_poly.pdbx_seq_one_letter_code
_entity_poly.pdbx_strand_id
1 'polypeptide(L)'
;SAMDNRAIKVQTDALQFLTITLTIWLVSVILAILGFLLSNEIARNIKNLENVLQKVAQDTDDDENKSNINLHTSEGTAEAYALLERIIKQTREDKISAQEASEAKSMFLANMSHEIRTPLNGIVGFTELLKDTGLKEEQSEFVEIIEKSSENLLEIINNILDLSKIESNKIEIENIAFNPVEEFNSAVEVYAVRASEKHIDLGCFVDPALEQPLKGDPTKIKEVIINLLSNAVKFTSSAGSINVDIRKIPSEEDGITRIRFEVQDSGIGVTSEQKSRIFEAFSQADTSITRKYGGTGLGLTISSRFIELMGGHLDLHSEPGDGTTFFFTIDFEEVETLNESIKGSYSSINALVQESSHKTKRQETYLREYLDFFGVSYTTFRDISEIETLQRQVSYDLVFVDFDYVSEESLVAYGALPQELILLTKSYFMKKIESLHANIFKTLYEPLNSTKVKLVLENYSKGNFNEKRANKPSKKTFDALTSKFDANVLVAEDNIINQKLIQRTLEDLGLTVSIASNGLEAFQKRKDGNFDMIFMDIQMPFLDGVEATKEILEYEAEYNQPHVPIVALTANALKGDRERFLEAGLDEYTTKPLVRAEIVTLLNHFLFDYIIQEKKIPKSAQEAIETARAEEQTKEKEIISAEPETITEEVLAEEEIPMEDAFTDEPLELTEENLVEPASYKADILLAKKTPFEAKLYTKVLLSLGYTFEIANSVDEMQKMIEDDSYKLILFDKECDGLDLEAFSNRVKEANQSRNLDSYLVLINDSSSIENSDDALYVHESIKNIVNKDLLRLVFEKFI
;
A
#
# COMPACT_ATOMS: atom_id res chain seq x y z
N SER A 1 86.83 62.57 -42.03
CA SER A 1 86.09 61.73 -42.97
C SER A 1 86.47 60.24 -42.83
N ALA A 2 87.45 59.71 -43.59
CA ALA A 2 87.66 58.25 -43.68
C ALA A 2 88.11 57.56 -42.38
N MET A 3 88.91 58.23 -41.53
CA MET A 3 89.32 57.67 -40.24
C MET A 3 88.19 57.72 -39.20
N ASP A 4 87.40 58.78 -39.18
CA ASP A 4 86.28 58.97 -38.24
C ASP A 4 85.20 57.90 -38.45
N ASN A 5 84.83 57.62 -39.70
CA ASN A 5 83.89 56.54 -40.01
C ASN A 5 84.41 55.16 -39.56
N ARG A 6 85.74 54.95 -39.53
CA ARG A 6 86.36 53.71 -39.05
C ARG A 6 86.39 53.64 -37.52
N ALA A 7 86.62 54.77 -36.85
CA ALA A 7 86.54 54.88 -35.39
C ALA A 7 85.11 54.67 -34.89
N ILE A 8 84.13 55.33 -35.51
CA ILE A 8 82.69 55.16 -35.23
C ILE A 8 82.28 53.71 -35.44
N LYS A 9 82.71 53.06 -36.55
CA LYS A 9 82.40 51.65 -36.78
C LYS A 9 82.97 50.73 -35.70
N VAL A 10 84.26 50.89 -35.34
CA VAL A 10 84.86 50.09 -34.26
C VAL A 10 84.14 50.33 -32.93
N GLN A 11 83.68 51.55 -32.67
CA GLN A 11 82.88 51.88 -31.48
C GLN A 11 81.51 51.20 -31.51
N THR A 12 80.79 51.18 -32.64
CA THR A 12 79.51 50.47 -32.75
C THR A 12 79.67 48.95 -32.69
N ASP A 13 80.71 48.40 -33.33
CA ASP A 13 80.99 46.96 -33.32
C ASP A 13 81.32 46.51 -31.87
N ALA A 14 82.14 47.27 -31.14
CA ALA A 14 82.44 47.03 -29.72
C ALA A 14 81.21 47.18 -28.81
N LEU A 15 80.34 48.17 -29.08
CA LEU A 15 79.12 48.39 -28.30
C LEU A 15 78.08 47.27 -28.55
N GLN A 16 77.98 46.76 -29.79
CA GLN A 16 77.21 45.56 -30.10
C GLN A 16 77.74 44.34 -29.33
N PHE A 17 79.04 44.04 -29.40
CA PHE A 17 79.65 42.95 -28.63
C PHE A 17 79.38 43.09 -27.12
N LEU A 18 79.48 44.30 -26.57
CA LEU A 18 79.20 44.55 -25.15
C LEU A 18 77.73 44.32 -24.82
N THR A 19 76.78 44.78 -25.64
CA THR A 19 75.34 44.52 -25.42
C THR A 19 74.99 43.04 -25.51
N ILE A 20 75.54 42.29 -26.48
CA ILE A 20 75.34 40.85 -26.61
C ILE A 20 75.92 40.11 -25.39
N THR A 21 77.12 40.49 -24.94
CA THR A 21 77.73 39.90 -23.73
C THR A 21 76.89 40.18 -22.48
N LEU A 22 76.35 41.39 -22.35
CA LEU A 22 75.49 41.80 -21.24
C LEU A 22 74.15 41.04 -21.25
N THR A 23 73.52 40.84 -22.41
CA THR A 23 72.26 40.09 -22.50
C THR A 23 72.46 38.61 -22.21
N ILE A 24 73.55 37.99 -22.70
CA ILE A 24 73.90 36.61 -22.34
C ILE A 24 74.10 36.48 -20.83
N TRP A 25 74.87 37.38 -20.22
CA TRP A 25 75.09 37.38 -18.77
C TRP A 25 73.78 37.56 -17.97
N LEU A 26 72.92 38.49 -18.39
CA LEU A 26 71.62 38.72 -17.77
C LEU A 26 70.70 37.49 -17.87
N VAL A 27 70.66 36.82 -19.03
CA VAL A 27 69.92 35.56 -19.22
C VAL A 27 70.50 34.44 -18.34
N SER A 28 71.82 34.31 -18.23
CA SER A 28 72.45 33.34 -17.31
C SER A 28 72.11 33.62 -15.85
N VAL A 29 72.07 34.88 -15.42
CA VAL A 29 71.65 35.27 -14.06
C VAL A 29 70.17 34.96 -13.82
N ILE A 30 69.29 35.26 -14.78
CA ILE A 30 67.86 34.91 -14.68
C ILE A 30 67.66 33.40 -14.59
N LEU A 31 68.35 32.61 -15.41
CA LEU A 31 68.29 31.14 -15.36
C LEU A 31 68.84 30.58 -14.04
N ALA A 32 69.89 31.17 -13.47
CA ALA A 32 70.42 30.78 -12.17
C ALA A 32 69.44 31.09 -11.02
N ILE A 33 68.77 32.25 -11.06
CA ILE A 33 67.74 32.62 -10.09
C ILE A 33 66.52 31.69 -10.22
N LEU A 34 66.06 31.43 -11.45
CA LEU A 34 64.93 30.54 -11.72
C LEU A 34 65.23 29.11 -11.24
N GLY A 35 66.42 28.58 -11.54
CA GLY A 35 66.86 27.27 -11.07
C GLY A 35 67.00 27.18 -9.55
N PHE A 36 67.47 28.24 -8.89
CA PHE A 36 67.52 28.30 -7.43
C PHE A 36 66.13 28.31 -6.80
N LEU A 37 65.19 29.11 -7.32
CA LEU A 37 63.80 29.13 -6.87
C LEU A 37 63.13 27.77 -7.04
N LEU A 38 63.21 27.19 -8.25
CA LEU A 38 62.62 25.89 -8.56
C LEU A 38 63.21 24.77 -7.69
N SER A 39 64.53 24.76 -7.47
CA SER A 39 65.19 23.78 -6.61
C SER A 39 64.75 23.89 -5.14
N ASN A 40 64.53 25.10 -4.65
CA ASN A 40 64.10 25.36 -3.27
C ASN A 40 62.61 25.02 -3.06
N GLU A 41 61.79 25.24 -4.08
CA GLU A 41 60.38 24.83 -4.14
C GLU A 41 60.24 23.30 -4.19
N ILE A 42 60.99 22.62 -5.08
CA ILE A 42 61.04 21.15 -5.15
C ILE A 42 61.50 20.55 -3.82
N ALA A 43 62.58 21.07 -3.21
CA ALA A 43 63.06 20.59 -1.92
C ALA A 43 62.04 20.77 -0.79
N ARG A 44 61.28 21.88 -0.80
CA ARG A 44 60.19 22.10 0.16
C ARG A 44 59.03 21.13 -0.05
N ASN A 45 58.64 20.86 -1.29
CA ASN A 45 57.56 19.94 -1.62
C ASN A 45 57.92 18.48 -1.28
N ILE A 46 59.16 18.06 -1.55
CA ILE A 46 59.67 16.74 -1.14
C ILE A 46 59.59 16.59 0.38
N LYS A 47 60.09 17.57 1.15
CA LYS A 47 60.02 17.53 2.62
C LYS A 47 58.59 17.54 3.17
N ASN A 48 57.66 18.23 2.51
CA ASN A 48 56.25 18.19 2.89
C ASN A 48 55.65 16.79 2.67
N LEU A 49 56.01 16.11 1.57
CA LEU A 49 55.55 14.75 1.27
C LEU A 49 56.18 13.72 2.22
N GLU A 50 57.47 13.85 2.55
CA GLU A 50 58.19 13.06 3.56
C GLU A 50 57.48 13.13 4.92
N ASN A 51 57.12 14.33 5.40
CA ASN A 51 56.36 14.52 6.64
C ASN A 51 54.97 13.84 6.60
N VAL A 52 54.28 13.84 5.45
CA VAL A 52 52.96 13.20 5.31
C VAL A 52 53.08 11.68 5.34
N LEU A 53 54.01 11.11 4.56
CA LEU A 53 54.27 9.67 4.54
C LEU A 53 54.71 9.16 5.93
N GLN A 54 55.62 9.89 6.59
CA GLN A 54 56.09 9.55 7.94
C GLN A 54 54.98 9.65 8.99
N LYS A 55 53.99 10.54 8.82
CA LYS A 55 52.83 10.59 9.72
C LYS A 55 51.85 9.43 9.46
N VAL A 56 51.54 9.12 8.21
CA VAL A 56 50.67 7.98 7.87
C VAL A 56 51.27 6.66 8.37
N ALA A 57 52.59 6.50 8.25
CA ALA A 57 53.33 5.35 8.81
C ALA A 57 53.43 5.34 10.36
N GLN A 58 52.93 6.36 11.06
CA GLN A 58 52.76 6.36 12.54
C GLN A 58 51.31 6.09 12.95
N ASP A 59 50.33 6.42 12.10
CA ASP A 59 48.91 6.15 12.35
C ASP A 59 48.53 4.68 12.01
N THR A 60 49.39 3.94 11.29
CA THR A 60 49.33 2.47 11.11
C THR A 60 50.22 1.74 12.14
N ASP A 61 49.73 0.65 12.75
CA ASP A 61 50.47 -0.23 13.70
C ASP A 61 51.60 -1.08 13.05
N ASP A 62 52.23 -0.60 11.97
CA ASP A 62 53.25 -1.30 11.17
C ASP A 62 54.65 -1.19 11.84
N ASP A 63 54.74 -1.63 13.10
CA ASP A 63 55.86 -1.38 14.04
C ASP A 63 57.21 -1.97 13.57
N GLU A 64 57.19 -2.92 12.62
CA GLU A 64 58.39 -3.54 12.05
C GLU A 64 59.20 -2.61 11.13
N ASN A 65 58.59 -1.57 10.53
CA ASN A 65 59.25 -0.73 9.52
C ASN A 65 59.12 0.78 9.77
N LYS A 66 59.64 1.24 10.90
CA LYS A 66 59.97 2.66 11.15
C LYS A 66 61.20 3.12 10.34
N SER A 67 61.17 2.90 9.02
CA SER A 67 62.16 3.46 8.09
C SER A 67 61.95 4.97 7.93
N ASN A 68 63.04 5.73 7.87
CA ASN A 68 62.96 7.18 7.71
C ASN A 68 63.00 7.51 6.21
N ILE A 69 61.82 7.42 5.56
CA ILE A 69 61.59 7.41 4.10
C ILE A 69 62.20 8.63 3.39
N ASN A 70 63.48 8.50 3.01
CA ASN A 70 64.23 9.59 2.42
C ASN A 70 63.98 9.67 0.91
N LEU A 71 63.00 10.48 0.52
CA LEU A 71 62.61 10.74 -0.87
C LEU A 71 63.71 11.36 -1.77
N HIS A 72 64.91 11.67 -1.23
CA HIS A 72 66.07 12.06 -2.04
C HIS A 72 66.91 10.88 -2.53
N THR A 73 66.60 9.62 -2.15
CA THR A 73 67.25 8.41 -2.70
C THR A 73 66.27 7.59 -3.53
N SER A 74 66.76 6.90 -4.56
CA SER A 74 65.93 6.02 -5.40
C SER A 74 65.26 4.91 -4.57
N GLU A 75 65.95 4.41 -3.55
CA GLU A 75 65.43 3.41 -2.60
C GLU A 75 64.29 3.99 -1.77
N GLY A 76 64.46 5.17 -1.16
CA GLY A 76 63.39 5.82 -0.38
C GLY A 76 62.18 6.22 -1.22
N THR A 77 62.37 6.56 -2.51
CA THR A 77 61.22 6.73 -3.42
C THR A 77 60.51 5.41 -3.75
N ALA A 78 61.23 4.29 -3.84
CA ALA A 78 60.62 2.98 -4.06
C ALA A 78 59.86 2.49 -2.81
N GLU A 79 60.41 2.69 -1.61
CA GLU A 79 59.73 2.45 -0.33
C GLU A 79 58.43 3.26 -0.23
N ALA A 80 58.46 4.55 -0.60
CA ALA A 80 57.27 5.41 -0.61
C ALA A 80 56.16 4.90 -1.54
N TYR A 81 56.50 4.44 -2.76
CA TYR A 81 55.51 3.86 -3.68
C TYR A 81 54.98 2.51 -3.17
N ALA A 82 55.84 1.64 -2.61
CA ALA A 82 55.41 0.36 -2.03
C ALA A 82 54.50 0.54 -0.81
N LEU A 83 54.76 1.55 0.02
CA LEU A 83 53.88 1.93 1.15
C LEU A 83 52.52 2.42 0.63
N LEU A 84 52.49 3.31 -0.36
CA LEU A 84 51.24 3.80 -0.96
C LEU A 84 50.43 2.66 -1.62
N GLU A 85 51.08 1.75 -2.33
CA GLU A 85 50.43 0.58 -2.93
C GLU A 85 49.87 -0.36 -1.85
N ARG A 86 50.60 -0.61 -0.76
CA ARG A 86 50.11 -1.35 0.41
C ARG A 86 48.88 -0.67 1.03
N ILE A 87 48.93 0.64 1.27
CA ILE A 87 47.81 1.39 1.87
C ILE A 87 46.59 1.36 0.97
N ILE A 88 46.76 1.58 -0.34
CA ILE A 88 45.64 1.53 -1.31
C ILE A 88 45.04 0.13 -1.37
N LYS A 89 45.88 -0.93 -1.30
CA LYS A 89 45.42 -2.31 -1.25
C LYS A 89 44.65 -2.59 0.05
N GLN A 90 45.23 -2.29 1.21
CA GLN A 90 44.62 -2.51 2.53
C GLN A 90 43.29 -1.76 2.63
N THR A 91 43.27 -0.46 2.32
CA THR A 91 42.05 0.37 2.30
C THR A 91 40.95 -0.22 1.40
N ARG A 92 41.32 -0.91 0.31
CA ARG A 92 40.38 -1.58 -0.59
C ARG A 92 39.89 -2.91 -0.03
N GLU A 93 40.75 -3.71 0.58
CA GLU A 93 40.40 -4.96 1.25
C GLU A 93 39.50 -4.68 2.48
N ASP A 94 39.84 -3.67 3.29
CA ASP A 94 39.02 -3.17 4.41
C ASP A 94 37.66 -2.68 3.94
N LYS A 95 37.61 -1.89 2.85
CA LYS A 95 36.33 -1.41 2.29
C LYS A 95 35.46 -2.55 1.78
N ILE A 96 36.03 -3.54 1.12
CA ILE A 96 35.29 -4.72 0.64
C ILE A 96 34.75 -5.50 1.84
N SER A 97 35.59 -5.80 2.84
CA SER A 97 35.18 -6.49 4.07
C SER A 97 34.07 -5.75 4.82
N ALA A 98 34.16 -4.42 4.95
CA ALA A 98 33.13 -3.60 5.58
C ALA A 98 31.80 -3.60 4.77
N GLN A 99 31.87 -3.63 3.44
CA GLN A 99 30.68 -3.70 2.60
C GLN A 99 30.05 -5.10 2.62
N GLU A 100 30.83 -6.17 2.54
CA GLU A 100 30.36 -7.56 2.70
C GLU A 100 29.69 -7.76 4.06
N ALA A 101 30.27 -7.22 5.15
CA ALA A 101 29.67 -7.25 6.48
C ALA A 101 28.36 -6.45 6.55
N SER A 102 28.27 -5.30 5.88
CA SER A 102 27.04 -4.50 5.79
C SER A 102 25.95 -5.24 5.00
N GLU A 103 26.29 -5.85 3.87
CA GLU A 103 25.34 -6.60 3.05
C GLU A 103 24.86 -7.88 3.75
N ALA A 104 25.74 -8.58 4.49
CA ALA A 104 25.37 -9.70 5.35
C ALA A 104 24.44 -9.27 6.50
N LYS A 105 24.72 -8.12 7.16
CA LYS A 105 23.82 -7.51 8.15
C LYS A 105 22.45 -7.21 7.55
N SER A 106 22.40 -6.61 6.35
CA SER A 106 21.15 -6.30 5.64
C SER A 106 20.35 -7.56 5.29
N MET A 107 20.99 -8.60 4.74
CA MET A 107 20.34 -9.86 4.39
C MET A 107 19.83 -10.61 5.63
N PHE A 108 20.60 -10.64 6.72
CA PHE A 108 20.16 -11.23 7.98
C PHE A 108 18.90 -10.55 8.52
N LEU A 109 18.85 -9.21 8.53
CA LEU A 109 17.68 -8.45 8.98
C LEU A 109 16.47 -8.66 8.05
N ALA A 110 16.66 -8.73 6.73
CA ALA A 110 15.61 -9.05 5.77
C ALA A 110 14.97 -10.42 6.03
N ASN A 111 15.81 -11.45 6.19
CA ASN A 111 15.35 -12.82 6.48
C ASN A 111 14.63 -12.89 7.84
N MET A 112 15.23 -12.31 8.89
CA MET A 112 14.60 -12.26 10.22
C MET A 112 13.26 -11.52 10.21
N SER A 113 13.09 -10.46 9.42
CA SER A 113 11.77 -9.83 9.26
C SER A 113 10.74 -10.77 8.62
N HIS A 114 11.13 -11.65 7.71
CA HIS A 114 10.20 -12.60 7.09
C HIS A 114 9.80 -13.72 8.06
N GLU A 115 10.79 -14.24 8.80
CA GLU A 115 10.59 -15.24 9.85
C GLU A 115 9.73 -14.73 11.02
N ILE A 116 9.80 -13.43 11.36
CA ILE A 116 8.96 -12.85 12.43
C ILE A 116 7.60 -12.40 11.89
N ARG A 117 7.51 -11.82 10.68
CA ARG A 117 6.23 -11.38 10.09
C ARG A 117 5.26 -12.54 9.87
N THR A 118 5.74 -13.71 9.47
CA THR A 118 4.90 -14.88 9.18
C THR A 118 4.05 -15.34 10.38
N PRO A 119 4.61 -15.68 11.56
CA PRO A 119 3.81 -16.02 12.74
C PRO A 119 3.03 -14.81 13.28
N LEU A 120 3.53 -13.59 13.13
CA LEU A 120 2.89 -12.39 13.66
C LEU A 120 1.61 -12.01 12.89
N ASN A 121 1.62 -12.14 11.56
CA ASN A 121 0.40 -12.06 10.75
C ASN A 121 -0.61 -13.17 11.13
N GLY A 122 -0.11 -14.36 11.48
CA GLY A 122 -0.94 -15.44 12.03
C GLY A 122 -1.62 -15.05 13.35
N ILE A 123 -0.88 -14.43 14.29
CA ILE A 123 -1.43 -13.92 15.55
C ILE A 123 -2.50 -12.86 15.28
N VAL A 124 -2.25 -11.89 14.39
CA VAL A 124 -3.23 -10.85 14.02
C VAL A 124 -4.51 -11.47 13.45
N GLY A 125 -4.39 -12.40 12.50
CA GLY A 125 -5.55 -13.11 11.94
C GLY A 125 -6.32 -13.93 12.98
N PHE A 126 -5.64 -14.56 13.94
CA PHE A 126 -6.32 -15.24 15.05
C PHE A 126 -6.99 -14.26 16.03
N THR A 127 -6.43 -13.08 16.28
CA THR A 127 -7.12 -12.04 17.09
C THR A 127 -8.34 -11.47 16.40
N GLU A 128 -8.28 -11.26 15.07
CA GLU A 128 -9.42 -10.78 14.28
C GLU A 128 -10.56 -11.82 14.27
N LEU A 129 -10.24 -13.10 13.99
CA LEU A 129 -11.19 -14.21 14.11
C LEU A 129 -11.79 -14.34 15.52
N LEU A 130 -11.03 -14.06 16.58
CA LEU A 130 -11.53 -14.11 17.96
C LEU A 130 -12.56 -13.00 18.24
N LYS A 131 -12.37 -11.78 17.72
CA LYS A 131 -13.29 -10.65 17.93
C LYS A 131 -14.71 -10.98 17.45
N ASP A 132 -14.83 -11.69 16.33
CA ASP A 132 -16.11 -12.12 15.77
C ASP A 132 -16.80 -13.29 16.52
N THR A 133 -16.14 -13.94 17.49
CA THR A 133 -16.75 -15.06 18.25
C THR A 133 -17.76 -14.63 19.33
N GLY A 134 -18.03 -13.34 19.49
CA GLY A 134 -18.94 -12.83 20.53
C GLY A 134 -18.29 -12.82 21.92
N LEU A 135 -17.08 -12.27 22.00
CA LEU A 135 -16.28 -12.18 23.22
C LEU A 135 -17.00 -11.46 24.38
N LYS A 136 -16.70 -11.86 25.61
CA LYS A 136 -17.01 -11.06 26.81
C LYS A 136 -16.11 -9.83 26.86
N GLU A 137 -16.53 -8.79 27.57
CA GLU A 137 -15.83 -7.50 27.70
C GLU A 137 -14.33 -7.65 28.06
N GLU A 138 -14.01 -8.40 29.13
CA GLU A 138 -12.62 -8.72 29.52
C GLU A 138 -11.83 -9.47 28.43
N GLN A 139 -12.49 -10.35 27.67
CA GLN A 139 -11.84 -11.12 26.60
C GLN A 139 -11.59 -10.25 25.37
N SER A 140 -12.49 -9.30 25.07
CA SER A 140 -12.30 -8.31 24.01
C SER A 140 -11.13 -7.38 24.33
N GLU A 141 -10.99 -6.96 25.59
CA GLU A 141 -9.83 -6.15 26.04
C GLU A 141 -8.51 -6.93 25.85
N PHE A 142 -8.45 -8.21 26.26
CA PHE A 142 -7.24 -9.03 26.04
C PHE A 142 -6.91 -9.21 24.55
N VAL A 143 -7.91 -9.41 23.70
CA VAL A 143 -7.70 -9.59 22.26
C VAL A 143 -7.24 -8.30 21.58
N GLU A 144 -7.83 -7.15 21.92
CA GLU A 144 -7.34 -5.82 21.46
C GLU A 144 -5.90 -5.56 21.92
N ILE A 145 -5.54 -5.95 23.16
CA ILE A 145 -4.16 -5.81 23.66
C ILE A 145 -3.17 -6.67 22.86
N ILE A 146 -3.53 -7.91 22.49
CA ILE A 146 -2.66 -8.80 21.70
C ILE A 146 -2.51 -8.28 20.26
N GLU A 147 -3.61 -7.89 19.63
CA GLU A 147 -3.67 -7.27 18.30
C GLU A 147 -2.77 -6.03 18.22
N LYS A 148 -3.01 -5.04 19.08
CA LYS A 148 -2.26 -3.78 19.19
C LYS A 148 -0.78 -3.98 19.54
N SER A 149 -0.45 -5.02 20.30
CA SER A 149 0.94 -5.42 20.57
C SER A 149 1.62 -6.02 19.33
N SER A 150 0.85 -6.71 18.49
CA SER A 150 1.33 -7.35 17.26
C SER A 150 1.52 -6.34 16.13
N GLU A 151 0.60 -5.39 15.96
CA GLU A 151 0.73 -4.23 15.07
C GLU A 151 2.00 -3.42 15.40
N ASN A 152 2.18 -3.06 16.68
CA ASN A 152 3.36 -2.34 17.16
C ASN A 152 4.65 -3.14 16.88
N LEU A 153 4.65 -4.46 17.06
CA LEU A 153 5.82 -5.28 16.74
C LEU A 153 6.12 -5.33 15.23
N LEU A 154 5.10 -5.36 14.36
CA LEU A 154 5.29 -5.18 12.91
C LEU A 154 5.88 -3.80 12.58
N GLU A 155 5.41 -2.74 13.23
CA GLU A 155 5.94 -1.37 13.07
C GLU A 155 7.42 -1.31 13.48
N ILE A 156 7.80 -1.91 14.61
CA ILE A 156 9.20 -1.99 15.08
C ILE A 156 10.09 -2.69 14.03
N ILE A 157 9.63 -3.83 13.49
CA ILE A 157 10.39 -4.62 12.51
C ILE A 157 10.56 -3.85 11.19
N ASN A 158 9.49 -3.21 10.70
CA ASN A 158 9.54 -2.41 9.48
C ASN A 158 10.50 -1.20 9.64
N ASN A 159 10.45 -0.49 10.78
CA ASN A 159 11.40 0.58 11.10
C ASN A 159 12.87 0.07 11.10
N ILE A 160 13.14 -1.11 11.64
CA ILE A 160 14.50 -1.71 11.65
C ILE A 160 14.94 -2.10 10.23
N LEU A 161 14.05 -2.63 9.39
CA LEU A 161 14.34 -2.90 7.98
C LEU A 161 14.68 -1.62 7.22
N ASP A 162 13.87 -0.58 7.37
CA ASP A 162 14.06 0.65 6.59
C ASP A 162 15.32 1.40 7.04
N LEU A 163 15.65 1.42 8.34
CA LEU A 163 16.96 1.87 8.81
C LEU A 163 18.11 1.06 8.16
N SER A 164 17.99 -0.27 8.07
CA SER A 164 18.99 -1.13 7.43
C SER A 164 19.15 -0.89 5.93
N LYS A 165 18.06 -0.60 5.21
CA LYS A 165 18.10 -0.18 3.79
C LYS A 165 18.74 1.20 3.63
N ILE A 166 18.47 2.14 4.54
CA ILE A 166 19.10 3.48 4.55
C ILE A 166 20.61 3.35 4.77
N GLU A 167 21.05 2.62 5.80
CA GLU A 167 22.48 2.41 6.10
C GLU A 167 23.25 1.74 4.95
N SER A 168 22.57 0.94 4.13
CA SER A 168 23.17 0.25 2.97
C SER A 168 23.01 0.99 1.64
N ASN A 169 22.43 2.21 1.63
CA ASN A 169 22.07 2.98 0.44
C ASN A 169 21.19 2.19 -0.56
N LYS A 170 20.27 1.36 -0.04
CA LYS A 170 19.33 0.52 -0.82
C LYS A 170 17.89 1.03 -0.80
N ILE A 171 17.69 2.32 -0.49
CA ILE A 171 16.41 3.00 -0.69
C ILE A 171 16.52 3.87 -1.94
N GLU A 172 15.68 3.55 -2.91
CA GLU A 172 15.34 4.42 -4.02
C GLU A 172 14.10 5.23 -3.62
N ILE A 173 14.10 6.53 -3.88
CA ILE A 173 12.95 7.42 -3.66
C ILE A 173 12.14 7.44 -4.97
N GLU A 174 10.83 7.23 -4.88
CA GLU A 174 9.98 7.26 -6.09
C GLU A 174 9.88 8.69 -6.67
N ASN A 175 9.67 8.79 -7.99
CA ASN A 175 9.49 10.08 -8.66
C ASN A 175 8.25 10.04 -9.56
N ILE A 176 7.09 9.89 -8.92
CA ILE A 176 5.77 9.76 -9.55
C ILE A 176 5.00 11.08 -9.50
N ALA A 177 4.10 11.30 -10.45
CA ALA A 177 3.23 12.49 -10.44
C ALA A 177 2.05 12.29 -9.46
N PHE A 178 1.86 13.23 -8.54
CA PHE A 178 0.80 13.17 -7.52
C PHE A 178 0.12 14.52 -7.28
N ASN A 179 -1.09 14.50 -6.70
CA ASN A 179 -1.82 15.71 -6.29
C ASN A 179 -1.49 16.03 -4.81
N PRO A 180 -0.66 17.05 -4.51
CA PRO A 180 -0.23 17.33 -3.14
C PRO A 180 -1.38 17.68 -2.20
N VAL A 181 -2.44 18.34 -2.69
CA VAL A 181 -3.59 18.71 -1.86
C VAL A 181 -4.35 17.47 -1.40
N GLU A 182 -4.49 16.46 -2.25
CA GLU A 182 -5.14 15.19 -1.89
C GLU A 182 -4.23 14.32 -1.01
N GLU A 183 -2.99 14.11 -1.44
CA GLU A 183 -2.07 13.20 -0.74
C GLU A 183 -1.77 13.68 0.67
N PHE A 184 -1.46 14.97 0.86
CA PHE A 184 -1.09 15.48 2.18
C PHE A 184 -2.29 15.60 3.13
N ASN A 185 -3.49 15.96 2.64
CA ASN A 185 -4.69 15.94 3.49
C ASN A 185 -5.02 14.53 3.99
N SER A 186 -4.86 13.50 3.14
CA SER A 186 -5.13 12.10 3.54
C SER A 186 -4.30 11.65 4.75
N ALA A 187 -3.03 12.07 4.84
CA ALA A 187 -2.16 11.75 5.98
C ALA A 187 -2.61 12.38 7.30
N VAL A 188 -3.19 13.59 7.24
CA VAL A 188 -3.67 14.30 8.44
C VAL A 188 -5.01 13.75 8.93
N GLU A 189 -5.90 13.34 8.03
CA GLU A 189 -7.23 12.80 8.39
C GLU A 189 -7.13 11.47 9.16
N VAL A 190 -6.10 10.64 8.92
CA VAL A 190 -5.82 9.41 9.69
C VAL A 190 -5.66 9.68 11.21
N TYR A 191 -5.13 10.85 11.59
CA TYR A 191 -4.95 11.22 13.01
C TYR A 191 -6.09 12.06 13.60
N ALA A 192 -7.06 12.50 12.78
CA ALA A 192 -8.17 13.33 13.24
C ALA A 192 -9.03 12.62 14.32
N VAL A 193 -9.28 11.32 14.16
CA VAL A 193 -10.03 10.52 15.14
C VAL A 193 -9.27 10.45 16.46
N ARG A 194 -8.00 10.02 16.43
CA ARG A 194 -7.13 9.88 17.62
C ARG A 194 -6.90 11.20 18.36
N ALA A 195 -6.81 12.32 17.63
CA ALA A 195 -6.75 13.66 18.23
C ALA A 195 -8.09 14.03 18.93
N SER A 196 -9.23 13.77 18.27
CA SER A 196 -10.57 14.04 18.83
C SER A 196 -10.87 13.19 20.07
N GLU A 197 -10.48 11.92 20.09
CA GLU A 197 -10.60 11.00 21.24
C GLU A 197 -9.85 11.52 22.47
N LYS A 198 -8.63 12.03 22.26
CA LYS A 198 -7.81 12.64 23.32
C LYS A 198 -8.24 14.08 23.68
N HIS A 199 -9.26 14.61 22.99
CA HIS A 199 -9.74 15.99 23.07
C HIS A 199 -8.65 17.02 22.78
N ILE A 200 -7.94 16.85 21.68
CA ILE A 200 -6.94 17.78 21.14
C ILE A 200 -7.55 18.52 19.93
N ASP A 201 -7.43 19.85 19.91
CA ASP A 201 -7.85 20.65 18.75
C ASP A 201 -6.86 20.45 17.59
N LEU A 202 -7.26 19.76 16.51
CA LEU A 202 -6.44 19.53 15.32
C LEU A 202 -6.74 20.54 14.20
N GLY A 203 -5.74 21.31 13.80
CA GLY A 203 -5.77 22.19 12.63
C GLY A 203 -4.98 21.61 11.45
N CYS A 204 -5.51 21.76 10.23
CA CYS A 204 -4.80 21.45 8.98
C CYS A 204 -4.89 22.63 8.01
N PHE A 205 -3.74 23.08 7.51
CA PHE A 205 -3.65 23.96 6.35
C PHE A 205 -2.82 23.30 5.26
N VAL A 206 -3.42 23.11 4.09
CA VAL A 206 -2.69 22.72 2.87
C VAL A 206 -3.00 23.76 1.82
N ASP A 207 -1.96 24.50 1.43
CA ASP A 207 -2.05 25.67 0.56
C ASP A 207 -2.72 25.32 -0.78
N PRO A 208 -3.89 25.92 -1.09
CA PRO A 208 -4.62 25.64 -2.32
C PRO A 208 -3.91 26.14 -3.59
N ALA A 209 -2.83 26.93 -3.48
CA ALA A 209 -1.96 27.25 -4.62
C ALA A 209 -1.11 26.05 -5.10
N LEU A 210 -1.15 24.92 -4.39
CA LEU A 210 -0.60 23.63 -4.81
C LEU A 210 -1.56 22.85 -5.74
N GLU A 211 -2.22 23.55 -6.66
CA GLU A 211 -3.25 22.96 -7.55
C GLU A 211 -2.68 22.20 -8.76
N GLN A 212 -1.40 22.39 -9.09
CA GLN A 212 -0.70 21.59 -10.11
C GLN A 212 -0.17 20.29 -9.50
N PRO A 213 -0.19 19.16 -10.24
CA PRO A 213 0.47 17.94 -9.80
C PRO A 213 1.99 18.15 -9.70
N LEU A 214 2.61 17.45 -8.75
CA LEU A 214 4.04 17.51 -8.48
C LEU A 214 4.68 16.14 -8.71
N LYS A 215 5.98 16.08 -9.03
CA LYS A 215 6.71 14.81 -9.05
C LYS A 215 7.50 14.59 -7.76
N GLY A 216 7.46 13.36 -7.24
CA GLY A 216 8.23 12.91 -6.09
C GLY A 216 7.66 11.63 -5.48
N ASP A 217 7.97 11.39 -4.21
CA ASP A 217 7.50 10.22 -3.46
C ASP A 217 6.43 10.64 -2.42
N PRO A 218 5.13 10.60 -2.77
CA PRO A 218 4.08 10.96 -1.82
C PRO A 218 4.03 9.97 -0.65
N THR A 219 4.39 8.70 -0.85
CA THR A 219 4.32 7.65 0.18
C THR A 219 5.28 7.95 1.32
N LYS A 220 6.55 8.24 1.03
CA LYS A 220 7.56 8.59 2.03
C LYS A 220 7.32 9.94 2.68
N ILE A 221 6.72 10.91 1.97
CA ILE A 221 6.29 12.17 2.60
C ILE A 221 5.12 11.93 3.57
N LYS A 222 4.14 11.08 3.22
CA LYS A 222 3.06 10.68 4.15
C LYS A 222 3.62 10.00 5.38
N GLU A 223 4.57 9.07 5.24
CA GLU A 223 5.23 8.41 6.39
C GLU A 223 5.88 9.42 7.36
N VAL A 224 6.56 10.44 6.85
CA VAL A 224 7.12 11.54 7.67
C VAL A 224 6.02 12.30 8.40
N ILE A 225 4.97 12.75 7.69
CA ILE A 225 3.85 13.50 8.27
C ILE A 225 3.12 12.67 9.35
N ILE A 226 2.88 11.38 9.07
CA ILE A 226 2.27 10.40 9.97
C ILE A 226 3.11 10.22 11.25
N ASN A 227 4.43 10.07 11.13
CA ASN A 227 5.31 9.96 12.28
C ASN A 227 5.33 11.26 13.13
N LEU A 228 5.41 12.43 12.49
CA LEU A 228 5.36 13.72 13.21
C LEU A 228 4.01 13.91 13.94
N LEU A 229 2.88 13.61 13.29
CA LEU A 229 1.55 13.63 13.90
C LEU A 229 1.40 12.62 15.04
N SER A 230 1.93 11.41 14.88
CA SER A 230 1.91 10.37 15.92
C SER A 230 2.62 10.86 17.19
N ASN A 231 3.79 11.48 17.04
CA ASN A 231 4.52 12.08 18.17
C ASN A 231 3.78 13.30 18.75
N ALA A 232 3.24 14.18 17.92
CA ALA A 232 2.44 15.33 18.38
C ALA A 232 1.22 14.89 19.22
N VAL A 233 0.41 13.94 18.72
CA VAL A 233 -0.76 13.39 19.42
C VAL A 233 -0.35 12.68 20.70
N LYS A 234 0.80 12.00 20.72
CA LYS A 234 1.37 11.30 21.88
C LYS A 234 1.78 12.27 22.99
N PHE A 235 2.58 13.30 22.69
CA PHE A 235 3.18 14.20 23.69
C PHE A 235 2.33 15.43 24.06
N THR A 236 1.32 15.78 23.26
CA THR A 236 0.32 16.80 23.62
C THR A 236 -0.59 16.29 24.75
N SER A 237 -1.03 17.18 25.65
CA SER A 237 -2.03 16.85 26.68
C SER A 237 -3.46 17.03 26.17
N SER A 238 -4.45 16.40 26.83
CA SER A 238 -5.86 16.69 26.55
C SER A 238 -6.18 18.17 26.75
N ALA A 239 -7.04 18.72 25.90
CA ALA A 239 -7.28 20.16 25.71
C ALA A 239 -6.09 20.99 25.17
N GLY A 240 -5.01 20.34 24.70
CA GLY A 240 -4.00 20.97 23.86
C GLY A 240 -4.42 21.11 22.39
N SER A 241 -3.51 21.58 21.55
CA SER A 241 -3.73 21.75 20.10
C SER A 241 -2.56 21.23 19.27
N ILE A 242 -2.84 20.74 18.06
CA ILE A 242 -1.86 20.35 17.05
C ILE A 242 -2.24 21.04 15.75
N ASN A 243 -1.26 21.61 15.05
CA ASN A 243 -1.47 22.34 13.80
C ASN A 243 -0.49 21.84 12.75
N VAL A 244 -1.02 21.44 11.59
CA VAL A 244 -0.25 21.17 10.38
C VAL A 244 -0.37 22.38 9.46
N ASP A 245 0.75 22.91 8.98
CA ASP A 245 0.84 23.95 7.96
C ASP A 245 1.73 23.45 6.81
N ILE A 246 1.15 23.29 5.62
CA ILE A 246 1.87 22.91 4.39
C ILE A 246 1.65 24.05 3.38
N ARG A 247 2.72 24.79 3.09
CA ARG A 247 2.65 26.10 2.40
C ARG A 247 3.63 26.17 1.23
N LYS A 248 3.15 26.66 0.08
CA LYS A 248 4.03 27.00 -1.06
C LYS A 248 4.80 28.26 -0.68
N ILE A 249 6.13 28.21 -0.79
CA ILE A 249 7.00 29.36 -0.55
C ILE A 249 7.76 29.70 -1.85
N PRO A 250 8.29 30.93 -2.00
CA PRO A 250 8.96 31.33 -3.23
C PRO A 250 10.14 30.40 -3.59
N SER A 251 10.10 29.88 -4.82
CA SER A 251 11.25 29.31 -5.51
C SER A 251 12.05 30.43 -6.21
N GLU A 252 13.32 30.18 -6.47
CA GLU A 252 14.16 31.02 -7.33
C GLU A 252 14.23 30.49 -8.78
N GLU A 253 13.68 29.30 -9.04
CA GLU A 253 13.71 28.60 -10.33
C GLU A 253 12.27 28.33 -10.84
N ASP A 254 12.01 28.70 -12.10
CA ASP A 254 10.73 28.44 -12.79
C ASP A 254 10.50 26.93 -12.97
N GLY A 255 9.26 26.47 -12.75
CA GLY A 255 8.89 25.05 -12.81
C GLY A 255 9.23 24.23 -11.56
N ILE A 256 9.90 24.82 -10.57
CA ILE A 256 10.11 24.20 -9.25
C ILE A 256 9.18 24.82 -8.22
N THR A 257 8.41 23.97 -7.52
CA THR A 257 7.60 24.36 -6.36
C THR A 257 8.32 23.97 -5.08
N ARG A 258 8.65 24.99 -4.27
CA ARG A 258 9.21 24.83 -2.93
C ARG A 258 8.09 24.79 -1.90
N ILE A 259 8.02 23.73 -1.11
CA ILE A 259 6.99 23.55 -0.07
C ILE A 259 7.64 23.48 1.31
N ARG A 260 7.18 24.33 2.22
CA ARG A 260 7.46 24.21 3.66
C ARG A 260 6.37 23.36 4.30
N PHE A 261 6.77 22.34 5.03
CA PHE A 261 5.91 21.51 5.87
C PHE A 261 6.23 21.81 7.33
N GLU A 262 5.21 22.01 8.16
CA GLU A 262 5.35 22.35 9.57
C GLU A 262 4.29 21.62 10.40
N VAL A 263 4.72 20.94 11.47
CA VAL A 263 3.86 20.24 12.42
C VAL A 263 4.15 20.80 13.81
N GLN A 264 3.22 21.60 14.32
CA GLN A 264 3.29 22.27 15.61
C GLN A 264 2.39 21.58 16.63
N ASP A 265 2.93 21.27 17.81
CA ASP A 265 2.21 20.73 18.97
C ASP A 265 2.31 21.65 20.18
N SER A 266 1.29 21.64 21.06
CA SER A 266 1.32 22.31 22.36
C SER A 266 1.63 21.33 23.50
N GLY A 267 2.61 20.45 23.29
CA GLY A 267 3.03 19.42 24.23
C GLY A 267 4.10 19.87 25.22
N ILE A 268 4.84 18.90 25.76
CA ILE A 268 5.85 19.13 26.80
C ILE A 268 7.10 19.91 26.33
N GLY A 269 7.32 20.01 25.02
CA GLY A 269 8.53 20.58 24.43
C GLY A 269 9.81 19.76 24.68
N VAL A 270 10.93 20.26 24.16
CA VAL A 270 12.22 19.54 24.05
C VAL A 270 13.35 20.42 24.58
N THR A 271 14.13 19.91 25.54
CA THR A 271 15.29 20.64 26.09
C THR A 271 16.45 20.70 25.10
N SER A 272 17.32 21.71 25.23
CA SER A 272 18.44 21.93 24.28
C SER A 272 19.42 20.75 24.16
N GLU A 273 19.59 19.91 25.18
CA GLU A 273 20.40 18.68 25.08
C GLU A 273 19.67 17.57 24.30
N GLN A 274 18.36 17.44 24.50
CA GLN A 274 17.54 16.49 23.75
C GLN A 274 17.47 16.86 22.26
N LYS A 275 17.42 18.16 21.90
CA LYS A 275 17.42 18.63 20.51
C LYS A 275 18.57 18.05 19.69
N SER A 276 19.79 18.09 20.22
CA SER A 276 20.98 17.54 19.55
C SER A 276 20.98 16.03 19.36
N ARG A 277 20.15 15.27 20.11
CA ARG A 277 20.10 13.80 20.05
C ARG A 277 18.81 13.24 19.48
N ILE A 278 17.77 14.02 19.23
CA ILE A 278 16.43 13.49 18.91
C ILE A 278 16.35 12.82 17.51
N PHE A 279 17.31 13.11 16.64
CA PHE A 279 17.45 12.48 15.33
C PHE A 279 18.47 11.31 15.32
N GLU A 280 19.18 11.04 16.43
CA GLU A 280 20.11 9.91 16.55
C GLU A 280 19.34 8.58 16.71
N ALA A 281 19.77 7.52 16.02
CA ALA A 281 19.10 6.22 16.06
C ALA A 281 19.05 5.65 17.48
N PHE A 282 17.87 5.14 17.89
CA PHE A 282 17.59 4.60 19.23
C PHE A 282 17.70 5.62 20.38
N SER A 283 17.85 6.90 20.08
CA SER A 283 17.81 7.97 21.07
C SER A 283 16.41 8.13 21.66
N GLN A 284 16.31 8.20 22.98
CA GLN A 284 15.05 8.32 23.70
C GLN A 284 15.17 9.39 24.80
N ALA A 285 14.28 10.38 24.77
CA ALA A 285 14.45 11.63 25.50
C ALA A 285 14.40 11.49 27.04
N ASP A 286 13.69 10.49 27.59
CA ASP A 286 13.57 10.27 29.04
C ASP A 286 13.08 8.83 29.38
N THR A 287 13.78 8.14 30.29
CA THR A 287 13.44 6.76 30.76
C THR A 287 12.25 6.68 31.73
N SER A 288 11.68 7.83 32.10
CA SER A 288 10.40 7.93 32.81
C SER A 288 9.21 8.04 31.86
N ILE A 289 9.37 8.74 30.72
CA ILE A 289 8.32 8.97 29.72
C ILE A 289 8.08 7.71 28.87
N THR A 290 9.14 6.97 28.53
CA THR A 290 9.06 5.73 27.74
C THR A 290 8.16 4.67 28.39
N ARG A 291 8.18 4.58 29.73
CA ARG A 291 7.29 3.70 30.53
C ARG A 291 5.81 4.07 30.48
N LYS A 292 5.45 5.25 29.97
CA LYS A 292 4.05 5.71 29.86
C LYS A 292 3.54 5.80 28.42
N TYR A 293 4.43 5.93 27.43
CA TYR A 293 4.04 6.17 26.03
C TYR A 293 4.81 5.37 24.97
N GLY A 294 5.80 4.54 25.35
CA GLY A 294 6.53 3.63 24.45
C GLY A 294 7.28 4.30 23.28
N GLY A 295 7.69 3.48 22.30
CA GLY A 295 8.35 3.88 21.05
C GLY A 295 9.78 3.36 20.88
N THR A 296 10.23 3.29 19.63
CA THR A 296 11.56 2.78 19.23
C THR A 296 12.69 3.79 19.37
N GLY A 297 12.43 5.07 19.12
CA GLY A 297 13.48 6.06 18.85
C GLY A 297 14.08 5.93 17.43
N LEU A 298 13.36 5.32 16.48
CA LEU A 298 13.80 5.19 15.08
C LEU A 298 13.06 6.12 14.11
N GLY A 299 11.77 6.38 14.34
CA GLY A 299 10.92 7.10 13.36
C GLY A 299 11.47 8.48 12.95
N LEU A 300 11.96 9.30 13.89
CA LEU A 300 12.53 10.61 13.58
C LEU A 300 13.87 10.52 12.83
N THR A 301 14.71 9.51 13.11
CA THR A 301 15.94 9.24 12.34
C THR A 301 15.60 8.86 10.90
N ILE A 302 14.66 7.92 10.73
CA ILE A 302 14.19 7.46 9.41
C ILE A 302 13.57 8.64 8.63
N SER A 303 12.78 9.47 9.31
CA SER A 303 12.18 10.68 8.72
C SER A 303 13.23 11.68 8.26
N SER A 304 14.25 11.99 9.08
CA SER A 304 15.37 12.86 8.66
C SER A 304 16.03 12.34 7.39
N ARG A 305 16.27 11.02 7.32
CA ARG A 305 16.93 10.38 6.18
C ARG A 305 16.08 10.37 4.91
N PHE A 306 14.76 10.16 4.99
CA PHE A 306 13.88 10.34 3.81
C PHE A 306 13.90 11.78 3.31
N ILE A 307 13.83 12.76 4.21
CA ILE A 307 13.88 14.18 3.85
C ILE A 307 15.24 14.57 3.24
N GLU A 308 16.35 14.06 3.78
CA GLU A 308 17.70 14.26 3.20
C GLU A 308 17.84 13.62 1.81
N LEU A 309 17.28 12.43 1.58
CA LEU A 309 17.26 11.77 0.26
C LEU A 309 16.41 12.54 -0.78
N MET A 310 15.41 13.30 -0.32
CA MET A 310 14.62 14.24 -1.14
C MET A 310 15.28 15.62 -1.29
N GLY A 311 16.53 15.80 -0.84
CA GLY A 311 17.27 17.07 -0.91
C GLY A 311 16.82 18.14 0.11
N GLY A 312 15.92 17.80 1.03
CA GLY A 312 15.46 18.67 2.10
C GLY A 312 16.27 18.55 3.39
N HIS A 313 15.81 19.23 4.44
CA HIS A 313 16.30 19.04 5.81
C HIS A 313 15.14 19.11 6.81
N LEU A 314 15.19 18.28 7.85
CA LEU A 314 14.21 18.20 8.94
C LEU A 314 14.83 18.78 10.22
N ASP A 315 14.21 19.83 10.77
CA ASP A 315 14.68 20.56 11.95
C ASP A 315 13.49 20.87 12.89
N LEU A 316 13.75 21.42 14.09
CA LEU A 316 12.71 21.71 15.07
C LEU A 316 12.95 22.99 15.90
N HIS A 317 11.88 23.75 16.10
CA HIS A 317 11.79 24.77 17.15
C HIS A 317 10.99 24.22 18.34
N SER A 318 11.40 24.54 19.57
CA SER A 318 10.74 24.05 20.79
C SER A 318 11.28 24.75 22.03
N GLU A 319 10.43 24.98 23.02
CA GLU A 319 10.82 25.36 24.38
C GLU A 319 10.07 24.49 25.41
N PRO A 320 10.71 24.03 26.51
CA PRO A 320 10.06 23.15 27.48
C PRO A 320 8.82 23.79 28.14
N GLY A 321 7.66 23.17 27.95
CA GLY A 321 6.36 23.64 28.42
C GLY A 321 5.50 24.35 27.35
N ASP A 322 6.12 24.90 26.30
CA ASP A 322 5.43 25.66 25.24
C ASP A 322 5.25 24.85 23.94
N GLY A 323 5.73 23.61 23.90
CA GLY A 323 5.50 22.65 22.80
C GLY A 323 6.65 22.52 21.80
N THR A 324 6.36 21.90 20.66
CA THR A 324 7.33 21.61 19.59
C THR A 324 6.79 22.07 18.25
N THR A 325 7.67 22.37 17.31
CA THR A 325 7.35 22.70 15.92
C THR A 325 8.44 22.08 15.04
N PHE A 326 8.16 20.88 14.54
CA PHE A 326 9.00 20.23 13.54
C PHE A 326 8.70 20.83 12.17
N PHE A 327 9.73 21.12 11.38
CA PHE A 327 9.55 21.65 10.03
C PHE A 327 10.60 21.10 9.07
N PHE A 328 10.20 21.01 7.81
CA PHE A 328 11.09 20.68 6.70
C PHE A 328 10.71 21.45 5.44
N THR A 329 11.55 21.39 4.43
CA THR A 329 11.30 22.02 3.12
C THR A 329 11.85 21.12 2.03
N ILE A 330 11.07 20.91 0.97
CA ILE A 330 11.42 20.12 -0.21
C ILE A 330 11.09 20.94 -1.47
N ASP A 331 11.91 20.77 -2.50
CA ASP A 331 11.71 21.30 -3.85
C ASP A 331 11.16 20.19 -4.75
N PHE A 332 10.07 20.46 -5.45
CA PHE A 332 9.39 19.52 -6.36
C PHE A 332 9.33 20.06 -7.78
N GLU A 333 9.47 19.19 -8.78
CA GLU A 333 9.13 19.53 -10.17
C GLU A 333 7.61 19.67 -10.31
N GLU A 334 7.13 20.79 -10.85
CA GLU A 334 5.73 20.92 -11.28
C GLU A 334 5.49 20.14 -12.58
N VAL A 335 4.32 19.49 -12.68
CA VAL A 335 3.83 18.89 -13.93
C VAL A 335 2.85 19.88 -14.55
N GLU A 336 3.23 20.51 -15.67
CA GLU A 336 2.32 21.41 -16.41
C GLU A 336 1.04 20.67 -16.80
N THR A 337 -0.12 21.13 -16.32
CA THR A 337 -1.44 20.68 -16.79
C THR A 337 -2.21 21.81 -17.46
N LEU A 338 -3.07 21.45 -18.42
CA LEU A 338 -3.96 22.40 -19.11
C LEU A 338 -5.18 22.82 -18.26
N ASN A 339 -5.14 22.61 -16.94
CA ASN A 339 -6.23 22.94 -16.04
C ASN A 339 -6.27 24.46 -15.77
N GLU A 340 -7.46 25.05 -15.84
CA GLU A 340 -7.66 26.43 -15.41
C GLU A 340 -7.47 26.56 -13.89
N SER A 341 -6.78 27.61 -13.45
CA SER A 341 -6.56 27.89 -12.02
C SER A 341 -7.90 28.09 -11.29
N ILE A 342 -8.06 27.43 -10.14
CA ILE A 342 -9.26 27.49 -9.31
C ILE A 342 -9.31 28.81 -8.51
N LYS A 343 -8.19 29.56 -8.50
CA LYS A 343 -8.03 30.81 -7.77
C LYS A 343 -9.01 31.88 -8.28
N GLY A 344 -9.82 32.43 -7.37
CA GLY A 344 -10.80 33.47 -7.69
C GLY A 344 -12.10 33.00 -8.34
N SER A 345 -12.27 31.69 -8.60
CA SER A 345 -13.43 31.12 -9.32
C SER A 345 -14.80 31.34 -8.64
N TYR A 346 -14.82 31.76 -7.37
CA TYR A 346 -16.04 31.93 -6.57
C TYR A 346 -16.27 33.39 -6.15
N SER A 347 -15.67 34.33 -6.87
CA SER A 347 -15.74 35.78 -6.63
C SER A 347 -17.13 36.43 -6.76
N SER A 348 -18.15 35.68 -7.17
CA SER A 348 -19.56 36.10 -7.11
C SER A 348 -20.23 35.84 -5.76
N ILE A 349 -19.62 35.04 -4.87
CA ILE A 349 -20.20 34.61 -3.59
C ILE A 349 -19.81 35.57 -2.47
N ASN A 350 -20.78 35.93 -1.63
CA ASN A 350 -20.61 36.77 -0.45
C ASN A 350 -20.90 35.96 0.82
N ALA A 351 -19.90 35.80 1.70
CA ALA A 351 -19.99 34.98 2.90
C ALA A 351 -19.99 35.80 4.20
N LEU A 352 -20.76 35.34 5.18
CA LEU A 352 -20.61 35.75 6.58
C LEU A 352 -19.78 34.70 7.31
N VAL A 353 -18.80 35.12 8.11
CA VAL A 353 -17.94 34.23 8.88
C VAL A 353 -17.99 34.62 10.35
N GLN A 354 -18.38 33.68 11.22
CA GLN A 354 -18.41 33.94 12.66
C GLN A 354 -16.98 34.19 13.20
N GLU A 355 -16.86 35.10 14.16
CA GLU A 355 -15.61 35.40 14.88
C GLU A 355 -15.79 35.29 16.39
N SER A 356 -14.94 34.50 17.05
CA SER A 356 -14.97 34.37 18.51
C SER A 356 -14.43 35.62 19.22
N SER A 357 -15.17 36.10 20.22
CA SER A 357 -14.71 37.18 21.11
C SER A 357 -13.78 36.69 22.24
N HIS A 358 -13.57 35.37 22.39
CA HIS A 358 -12.91 34.78 23.56
C HIS A 358 -11.88 33.68 23.27
N LYS A 359 -12.01 32.92 22.17
CA LYS A 359 -11.03 31.90 21.77
C LYS A 359 -10.91 31.85 20.25
N THR A 360 -9.93 32.57 19.70
CA THR A 360 -9.58 32.46 18.27
C THR A 360 -9.04 31.06 17.98
N LYS A 361 -9.65 30.34 17.04
CA LYS A 361 -9.16 29.04 16.53
C LYS A 361 -8.23 29.30 15.34
N ARG A 362 -7.16 28.52 15.18
CA ARG A 362 -6.31 28.60 13.97
C ARG A 362 -7.09 28.17 12.72
N GLN A 363 -8.12 27.33 12.91
CA GLN A 363 -9.12 26.95 11.92
C GLN A 363 -9.93 28.16 11.37
N GLU A 364 -10.19 29.22 12.16
CA GLU A 364 -10.82 30.45 11.64
C GLU A 364 -9.89 31.14 10.62
N THR A 365 -8.58 31.19 10.90
CA THR A 365 -7.57 31.74 9.98
C THR A 365 -7.52 30.91 8.69
N TYR A 366 -7.46 29.58 8.80
CA TYR A 366 -7.41 28.69 7.64
C TYR A 366 -8.66 28.84 6.74
N LEU A 367 -9.85 28.98 7.33
CA LEU A 367 -11.06 29.27 6.58
C LEU A 367 -10.96 30.57 5.79
N ARG A 368 -10.47 31.65 6.44
CA ARG A 368 -10.28 32.96 5.80
C ARG A 368 -9.29 32.87 4.63
N GLU A 369 -8.13 32.23 4.83
CA GLU A 369 -7.13 31.99 3.78
C GLU A 369 -7.69 31.17 2.59
N TYR A 370 -8.50 30.14 2.85
CA TYR A 370 -9.17 29.37 1.79
C TYR A 370 -10.20 30.22 1.02
N LEU A 371 -11.02 31.02 1.72
CA LEU A 371 -12.01 31.91 1.09
C LEU A 371 -11.34 33.00 0.23
N ASP A 372 -10.25 33.60 0.71
CA ASP A 372 -9.43 34.56 -0.04
C ASP A 372 -8.85 33.95 -1.32
N PHE A 373 -8.32 32.72 -1.27
CA PHE A 373 -7.83 32.03 -2.47
C PHE A 373 -8.94 31.76 -3.48
N PHE A 374 -10.11 31.29 -3.02
CA PHE A 374 -11.28 31.08 -3.87
C PHE A 374 -11.94 32.39 -4.36
N GLY A 375 -11.51 33.54 -3.83
CA GLY A 375 -12.00 34.88 -4.17
C GLY A 375 -13.33 35.25 -3.52
N VAL A 376 -13.81 34.45 -2.57
CA VAL A 376 -15.11 34.67 -1.90
C VAL A 376 -15.00 35.89 -1.00
N SER A 377 -15.79 36.92 -1.31
CA SER A 377 -15.83 38.13 -0.46
C SER A 377 -16.52 37.79 0.85
N TYR A 378 -15.84 38.00 1.99
CA TYR A 378 -16.42 37.68 3.30
C TYR A 378 -16.46 38.87 4.26
N THR A 379 -17.33 38.79 5.26
CA THR A 379 -17.42 39.75 6.36
C THR A 379 -17.61 39.02 7.69
N THR A 380 -16.92 39.46 8.74
CA THR A 380 -17.02 38.83 10.06
C THR A 380 -18.19 39.35 10.88
N PHE A 381 -18.75 38.49 11.72
CA PHE A 381 -19.80 38.83 12.69
C PHE A 381 -19.60 38.03 14.00
N ARG A 382 -20.16 38.50 15.10
CA ARG A 382 -20.03 37.89 16.44
C ARG A 382 -21.35 37.35 16.97
N ASP A 383 -22.45 38.01 16.61
CA ASP A 383 -23.81 37.65 17.01
C ASP A 383 -24.80 37.84 15.85
N ILE A 384 -25.93 37.14 15.91
CA ILE A 384 -27.01 37.22 14.91
C ILE A 384 -27.59 38.64 14.76
N SER A 385 -27.52 39.48 15.81
CA SER A 385 -27.93 40.89 15.75
C SER A 385 -27.07 41.73 14.79
N GLU A 386 -25.81 41.36 14.58
CA GLU A 386 -24.92 42.02 13.62
C GLU A 386 -25.28 41.62 12.17
N ILE A 387 -25.66 40.36 11.94
CA ILE A 387 -26.13 39.86 10.64
C ILE A 387 -27.32 40.68 10.12
N GLU A 388 -28.34 40.91 10.96
CA GLU A 388 -29.50 41.75 10.60
C GLU A 388 -29.12 43.17 10.16
N THR A 389 -27.97 43.68 10.60
CA THR A 389 -27.47 45.01 10.25
C THR A 389 -26.64 44.97 8.96
N LEU A 390 -25.78 43.96 8.80
CA LEU A 390 -24.95 43.75 7.61
C LEU A 390 -25.79 43.44 6.36
N GLN A 391 -26.83 42.62 6.49
CA GLN A 391 -27.80 42.29 5.41
C GLN A 391 -28.48 43.53 4.79
N ARG A 392 -28.50 44.67 5.47
CA ARG A 392 -29.10 45.93 4.97
C ARG A 392 -28.16 46.70 4.03
N GLN A 393 -26.91 46.28 3.92
CA GLN A 393 -25.88 46.91 3.08
C GLN A 393 -25.42 46.00 1.94
N VAL A 394 -25.30 44.70 2.20
CA VAL A 394 -24.83 43.68 1.24
C VAL A 394 -25.71 42.44 1.35
N SER A 395 -26.06 41.84 0.21
CA SER A 395 -26.68 40.51 0.15
C SER A 395 -25.60 39.45 0.35
N TYR A 396 -25.72 38.68 1.44
CA TYR A 396 -24.86 37.52 1.69
C TYR A 396 -25.58 36.23 1.29
N ASP A 397 -24.80 35.28 0.82
CA ASP A 397 -25.25 34.01 0.24
C ASP A 397 -25.10 32.85 1.24
N LEU A 398 -23.97 32.85 1.94
CA LEU A 398 -23.52 31.79 2.86
C LEU A 398 -23.26 32.35 4.25
N VAL A 399 -23.47 31.54 5.30
CA VAL A 399 -23.06 31.88 6.67
C VAL A 399 -22.31 30.72 7.32
N PHE A 400 -21.04 30.95 7.66
CA PHE A 400 -20.17 30.01 8.35
C PHE A 400 -20.25 30.23 9.87
N VAL A 401 -20.59 29.17 10.60
CA VAL A 401 -20.82 29.16 12.06
C VAL A 401 -19.99 28.04 12.69
N ASP A 402 -19.38 28.27 13.85
CA ASP A 402 -18.65 27.23 14.59
C ASP A 402 -19.43 26.80 15.84
N PHE A 403 -19.65 25.49 15.97
CA PHE A 403 -20.40 24.91 17.07
C PHE A 403 -19.77 25.16 18.45
N ASP A 404 -18.44 25.31 18.55
CA ASP A 404 -17.75 25.62 19.81
C ASP A 404 -18.01 27.06 20.30
N TYR A 405 -18.62 27.93 19.47
CA TYR A 405 -18.94 29.33 19.81
C TYR A 405 -20.44 29.59 19.99
N VAL A 406 -21.31 28.58 19.82
CA VAL A 406 -22.75 28.78 19.60
C VAL A 406 -23.63 27.90 20.49
N SER A 407 -24.66 28.50 21.08
CA SER A 407 -25.68 27.76 21.84
C SER A 407 -26.65 27.04 20.91
N GLU A 408 -27.24 25.95 21.40
CA GLU A 408 -28.22 25.12 20.68
C GLU A 408 -29.40 25.95 20.13
N GLU A 409 -29.90 26.90 20.93
CA GLU A 409 -30.95 27.86 20.54
C GLU A 409 -30.48 28.80 19.41
N SER A 410 -29.24 29.29 19.49
CA SER A 410 -28.66 30.19 18.49
C SER A 410 -28.40 29.48 17.16
N LEU A 411 -28.02 28.19 17.18
CA LEU A 411 -27.85 27.39 15.96
C LEU A 411 -29.16 27.24 15.18
N VAL A 412 -30.28 27.01 15.88
CA VAL A 412 -31.61 26.98 15.26
C VAL A 412 -31.99 28.35 14.69
N ALA A 413 -31.62 29.44 15.36
CA ALA A 413 -31.84 30.80 14.86
C ALA A 413 -31.00 31.10 13.59
N TYR A 414 -29.73 30.69 13.54
CA TYR A 414 -28.91 30.81 12.33
C TYR A 414 -29.48 30.00 11.16
N GLY A 415 -30.06 28.81 11.41
CA GLY A 415 -30.70 27.99 10.38
C GLY A 415 -32.02 28.59 9.82
N ALA A 416 -32.60 29.57 10.50
CA ALA A 416 -33.79 30.30 10.05
C ALA A 416 -33.47 31.57 9.21
N LEU A 417 -32.18 31.86 8.98
CA LEU A 417 -31.74 32.95 8.10
C LEU A 417 -31.99 32.63 6.61
N PRO A 418 -32.02 33.65 5.74
CA PRO A 418 -32.11 33.45 4.29
C PRO A 418 -30.78 33.01 3.64
N GLN A 419 -29.67 33.02 4.39
CA GLN A 419 -28.38 32.46 3.96
C GLN A 419 -28.37 30.93 4.14
N GLU A 420 -27.66 30.23 3.26
CA GLU A 420 -27.43 28.80 3.44
C GLU A 420 -26.36 28.57 4.55
N LEU A 421 -26.76 27.90 5.63
CA LEU A 421 -25.96 27.73 6.87
C LEU A 421 -24.90 26.62 6.74
N ILE A 422 -23.64 26.99 6.92
CA ILE A 422 -22.49 26.07 6.95
C ILE A 422 -21.99 25.94 8.40
N LEU A 423 -22.09 24.74 8.96
CA LEU A 423 -21.72 24.46 10.35
C LEU A 423 -20.36 23.77 10.43
N LEU A 424 -19.38 24.44 11.04
CA LEU A 424 -18.08 23.89 11.43
C LEU A 424 -18.24 23.18 12.79
N THR A 425 -17.76 21.93 12.90
CA THR A 425 -17.91 21.15 14.13
C THR A 425 -16.91 19.98 14.22
N LYS A 426 -16.87 19.35 15.40
CA LYS A 426 -16.11 18.11 15.66
C LYS A 426 -17.01 16.90 15.48
N SER A 427 -16.45 15.80 14.99
CA SER A 427 -17.21 14.58 14.60
C SER A 427 -18.11 14.04 15.73
N TYR A 428 -17.66 14.07 16.98
CA TYR A 428 -18.43 13.57 18.12
C TYR A 428 -19.74 14.35 18.40
N PHE A 429 -19.88 15.58 17.90
CA PHE A 429 -21.13 16.35 18.02
C PHE A 429 -22.22 15.94 17.00
N MET A 430 -21.93 15.07 16.03
CA MET A 430 -22.87 14.69 14.95
C MET A 430 -24.26 14.30 15.47
N LYS A 431 -24.35 13.33 16.40
CA LYS A 431 -25.61 12.88 17.00
C LYS A 431 -26.38 13.98 17.74
N LYS A 432 -25.65 14.98 18.27
CA LYS A 432 -26.24 16.14 18.95
C LYS A 432 -26.84 17.10 17.93
N ILE A 433 -26.12 17.40 16.85
CA ILE A 433 -26.57 18.30 15.77
C ILE A 433 -27.82 17.74 15.06
N GLU A 434 -27.85 16.43 14.79
CA GLU A 434 -29.02 15.75 14.19
C GLU A 434 -30.29 15.90 15.04
N SER A 435 -30.17 15.89 16.37
CA SER A 435 -31.29 16.04 17.31
C SER A 435 -31.85 17.46 17.43
N LEU A 436 -31.11 18.49 16.98
CA LEU A 436 -31.53 19.89 17.06
C LEU A 436 -32.47 20.33 15.93
N HIS A 437 -32.59 19.52 14.87
CA HIS A 437 -33.43 19.80 13.70
C HIS A 437 -33.20 21.18 13.05
N ALA A 438 -32.02 21.77 13.24
CA ALA A 438 -31.64 23.03 12.60
C ALA A 438 -31.49 22.86 11.09
N ASN A 439 -31.96 23.85 10.32
CA ASN A 439 -31.82 23.88 8.87
C ASN A 439 -30.38 24.26 8.48
N ILE A 440 -29.53 23.25 8.33
CA ILE A 440 -28.11 23.36 7.98
C ILE A 440 -27.95 22.94 6.51
N PHE A 441 -27.32 23.79 5.70
CA PHE A 441 -26.99 23.49 4.29
C PHE A 441 -25.89 22.43 4.19
N LYS A 442 -24.82 22.59 4.98
CA LYS A 442 -23.72 21.62 5.04
C LYS A 442 -22.97 21.68 6.37
N THR A 443 -22.71 20.51 6.95
CA THR A 443 -21.77 20.36 8.07
C THR A 443 -20.36 20.09 7.52
N LEU A 444 -19.36 20.76 8.09
CA LEU A 444 -17.94 20.58 7.85
C LEU A 444 -17.26 20.09 9.13
N TYR A 445 -16.66 18.90 9.08
CA TYR A 445 -15.98 18.29 10.21
C TYR A 445 -14.50 18.66 10.25
N GLU A 446 -14.03 19.09 11.42
CA GLU A 446 -12.61 19.29 11.72
C GLU A 446 -11.80 17.99 11.52
N PRO A 447 -10.53 18.06 11.04
CA PRO A 447 -9.82 19.27 10.60
C PRO A 447 -10.38 19.82 9.27
N LEU A 448 -10.49 21.15 9.18
CA LEU A 448 -10.87 21.83 7.95
C LEU A 448 -9.79 21.65 6.88
N ASN A 449 -10.16 21.48 5.62
CA ASN A 449 -9.23 21.49 4.48
C ASN A 449 -9.82 22.19 3.24
N SER A 450 -8.95 22.55 2.31
CA SER A 450 -9.30 23.27 1.07
C SER A 450 -10.33 22.51 0.23
N THR A 451 -10.22 21.18 0.14
CA THR A 451 -11.18 20.32 -0.59
C THR A 451 -12.58 20.38 0.00
N LYS A 452 -12.72 20.32 1.34
CA LYS A 452 -14.01 20.48 2.05
C LYS A 452 -14.64 21.84 1.75
N VAL A 453 -13.86 22.93 1.74
CA VAL A 453 -14.36 24.28 1.41
C VAL A 453 -14.75 24.39 -0.07
N LYS A 454 -13.88 23.96 -1.00
CA LYS A 454 -14.12 23.93 -2.44
C LYS A 454 -15.44 23.23 -2.78
N LEU A 455 -15.69 22.06 -2.19
CA LEU A 455 -16.92 21.30 -2.40
C LEU A 455 -18.17 22.06 -1.95
N VAL A 456 -18.12 22.90 -0.91
CA VAL A 456 -19.28 23.73 -0.52
C VAL A 456 -19.55 24.82 -1.55
N LEU A 457 -18.50 25.52 -1.98
CA LEU A 457 -18.61 26.60 -2.97
C LEU A 457 -19.08 26.08 -4.33
N GLU A 458 -18.59 24.92 -4.77
CA GLU A 458 -19.07 24.23 -5.98
C GLU A 458 -20.54 23.83 -5.90
N ASN A 459 -20.97 23.22 -4.78
CA ASN A 459 -22.34 22.76 -4.62
C ASN A 459 -23.35 23.91 -4.57
N TYR A 460 -22.94 25.07 -4.02
CA TYR A 460 -23.72 26.31 -4.10
C TYR A 460 -23.74 26.87 -5.54
N SER A 461 -22.56 27.13 -6.12
CA SER A 461 -22.41 27.75 -7.45
C SER A 461 -23.11 26.99 -8.58
N LYS A 462 -23.03 25.66 -8.57
CA LYS A 462 -23.64 24.80 -9.61
C LYS A 462 -25.17 24.66 -9.47
N GLY A 463 -25.79 25.15 -8.39
CA GLY A 463 -27.24 25.06 -8.16
C GLY A 463 -27.82 23.63 -8.05
N ASN A 464 -26.94 22.63 -7.90
CA ASN A 464 -27.17 21.21 -8.26
C ASN A 464 -28.14 20.42 -7.35
N PHE A 465 -28.94 21.10 -6.51
CA PHE A 465 -29.83 20.48 -5.53
C PHE A 465 -31.32 20.84 -5.69
N ASN A 466 -31.68 21.80 -6.55
CA ASN A 466 -33.09 22.13 -6.78
C ASN A 466 -33.88 20.99 -7.45
N GLU A 467 -33.24 20.14 -8.28
CA GLU A 467 -33.89 18.95 -8.85
C GLU A 467 -34.03 17.77 -7.86
N LYS A 468 -33.45 17.86 -6.65
CA LYS A 468 -33.57 16.83 -5.60
C LYS A 468 -34.40 17.26 -4.38
N ARG A 469 -35.02 18.45 -4.41
CA ARG A 469 -36.02 18.91 -3.42
C ARG A 469 -37.49 18.59 -3.82
N ALA A 470 -37.72 18.00 -4.99
CA ALA A 470 -38.99 17.38 -5.36
C ALA A 470 -38.82 15.87 -5.60
N ASN A 471 -39.72 15.05 -5.05
CA ASN A 471 -39.78 13.59 -5.23
C ASN A 471 -38.48 12.80 -4.92
N LYS A 472 -37.98 12.89 -3.69
CA LYS A 472 -37.41 11.69 -3.05
C LYS A 472 -38.56 10.85 -2.48
N PRO A 473 -38.84 9.62 -2.96
CA PRO A 473 -39.45 8.64 -2.09
C PRO A 473 -38.50 8.39 -0.91
N SER A 474 -39.03 8.02 0.26
CA SER A 474 -38.20 7.71 1.42
C SER A 474 -37.38 6.44 1.16
N LYS A 475 -36.10 6.59 0.79
CA LYS A 475 -35.15 5.46 0.83
C LYS A 475 -35.21 4.86 2.24
N LYS A 476 -35.48 3.56 2.33
CA LYS A 476 -35.27 2.82 3.58
C LYS A 476 -33.79 2.96 3.93
N THR A 477 -33.49 3.41 5.14
CA THR A 477 -32.13 3.35 5.70
C THR A 477 -32.03 2.10 6.55
N PHE A 478 -31.05 1.24 6.28
CA PHE A 478 -30.77 0.08 7.12
C PHE A 478 -30.43 0.52 8.57
N ASP A 479 -31.23 0.06 9.53
CA ASP A 479 -30.91 0.15 10.96
C ASP A 479 -30.36 -1.20 11.43
N ALA A 480 -29.09 -1.21 11.85
CA ALA A 480 -28.39 -2.41 12.32
C ALA A 480 -29.01 -3.09 13.56
N LEU A 481 -29.99 -2.46 14.22
CA LEU A 481 -30.74 -3.03 15.35
C LEU A 481 -32.16 -3.51 15.01
N THR A 482 -32.68 -3.22 13.81
CA THR A 482 -34.09 -3.55 13.44
C THR A 482 -34.31 -3.96 11.99
N SER A 483 -33.28 -3.94 11.14
CA SER A 483 -33.37 -4.22 9.70
C SER A 483 -32.45 -5.37 9.28
N LYS A 484 -32.87 -6.12 8.25
CA LYS A 484 -32.05 -7.10 7.51
C LYS A 484 -32.23 -6.90 6.01
N PHE A 485 -31.28 -7.37 5.23
CA PHE A 485 -31.46 -7.57 3.78
C PHE A 485 -32.03 -8.98 3.56
N ASP A 486 -32.82 -9.15 2.49
CA ASP A 486 -33.37 -10.44 2.05
C ASP A 486 -33.07 -10.60 0.56
N ALA A 487 -31.85 -11.02 0.24
CA ALA A 487 -31.29 -11.06 -1.12
C ALA A 487 -30.22 -12.14 -1.26
N ASN A 488 -29.99 -12.60 -2.49
CA ASN A 488 -29.08 -13.68 -2.85
C ASN A 488 -27.77 -13.11 -3.40
N VAL A 489 -26.64 -13.51 -2.83
CA VAL A 489 -25.33 -12.93 -3.14
C VAL A 489 -24.33 -14.01 -3.48
N LEU A 490 -23.60 -13.82 -4.58
CA LEU A 490 -22.45 -14.65 -4.95
C LEU A 490 -21.17 -13.98 -4.43
N VAL A 491 -20.26 -14.77 -3.85
CA VAL A 491 -18.94 -14.31 -3.40
C VAL A 491 -17.88 -15.19 -4.06
N ALA A 492 -17.03 -14.58 -4.89
CA ALA A 492 -15.90 -15.25 -5.51
C ALA A 492 -14.60 -14.82 -4.81
N GLU A 493 -13.88 -15.79 -4.24
CA GLU A 493 -12.67 -15.60 -3.42
C GLU A 493 -11.88 -16.91 -3.42
N ASP A 494 -10.56 -16.88 -3.63
CA ASP A 494 -9.76 -18.13 -3.72
C ASP A 494 -9.43 -18.75 -2.35
N ASN A 495 -9.31 -17.91 -1.32
CA ASN A 495 -8.88 -18.30 0.01
C ASN A 495 -10.06 -18.75 0.89
N ILE A 496 -10.06 -20.03 1.27
CA ILE A 496 -11.08 -20.69 2.11
C ILE A 496 -11.32 -19.99 3.47
N ILE A 497 -10.33 -19.26 4.01
CA ILE A 497 -10.49 -18.49 5.25
C ILE A 497 -11.30 -17.22 4.96
N ASN A 498 -10.94 -16.49 3.91
CA ASN A 498 -11.64 -15.28 3.48
C ASN A 498 -13.08 -15.59 3.04
N GLN A 499 -13.29 -16.67 2.27
CA GLN A 499 -14.62 -17.18 1.91
C GLN A 499 -15.54 -17.27 3.14
N LYS A 500 -15.07 -17.91 4.22
CA LYS A 500 -15.82 -18.10 5.46
C LYS A 500 -16.08 -16.80 6.22
N LEU A 501 -15.09 -15.91 6.27
CA LEU A 501 -15.25 -14.59 6.89
C LEU A 501 -16.36 -13.81 6.16
N ILE A 502 -16.23 -13.64 4.85
CA ILE A 502 -17.15 -12.88 4.01
C ILE A 502 -18.56 -13.49 4.04
N GLN A 503 -18.65 -14.82 3.94
CA GLN A 503 -19.92 -15.54 4.11
C GLN A 503 -20.60 -15.15 5.42
N ARG A 504 -19.88 -15.29 6.54
CA ARG A 504 -20.43 -15.06 7.88
C ARG A 504 -20.87 -13.61 8.08
N THR A 505 -20.08 -12.64 7.60
CA THR A 505 -20.41 -11.21 7.70
C THR A 505 -21.66 -10.84 6.90
N LEU A 506 -21.86 -11.43 5.72
CA LEU A 506 -23.03 -11.18 4.87
C LEU A 506 -24.30 -11.91 5.37
N GLU A 507 -24.16 -13.15 5.84
CA GLU A 507 -25.25 -13.90 6.50
C GLU A 507 -25.78 -13.17 7.75
N ASP A 508 -24.91 -12.57 8.56
CA ASP A 508 -25.29 -11.78 9.75
C ASP A 508 -25.99 -10.44 9.42
N LEU A 509 -26.03 -10.05 8.14
CA LEU A 509 -26.84 -8.94 7.62
C LEU A 509 -28.17 -9.43 6.99
N GLY A 510 -28.39 -10.75 6.92
CA GLY A 510 -29.61 -11.41 6.42
C GLY A 510 -29.50 -12.02 5.02
N LEU A 511 -28.35 -11.87 4.34
CA LEU A 511 -28.17 -12.29 2.95
C LEU A 511 -28.03 -13.82 2.82
N THR A 512 -28.54 -14.38 1.73
CA THR A 512 -28.29 -15.78 1.34
C THR A 512 -27.05 -15.83 0.47
N VAL A 513 -25.95 -16.40 0.98
CA VAL A 513 -24.64 -16.36 0.32
C VAL A 513 -24.34 -17.67 -0.41
N SER A 514 -23.84 -17.56 -1.64
CA SER A 514 -23.19 -18.65 -2.39
C SER A 514 -21.71 -18.33 -2.60
N ILE A 515 -20.84 -19.33 -2.40
CA ILE A 515 -19.39 -19.18 -2.53
C ILE A 515 -18.91 -19.74 -3.87
N ALA A 516 -17.91 -19.10 -4.48
CA ALA A 516 -17.14 -19.57 -5.62
C ALA A 516 -15.63 -19.43 -5.32
N SER A 517 -14.83 -20.38 -5.79
CA SER A 517 -13.42 -20.54 -5.41
C SER A 517 -12.42 -19.98 -6.44
N ASN A 518 -12.94 -19.36 -7.51
CA ASN A 518 -12.22 -18.72 -8.60
C ASN A 518 -13.22 -18.01 -9.54
N GLY A 519 -12.73 -17.19 -10.48
CA GLY A 519 -13.57 -16.46 -11.43
C GLY A 519 -14.42 -17.33 -12.35
N LEU A 520 -13.96 -18.54 -12.73
CA LEU A 520 -14.75 -19.44 -13.57
C LEU A 520 -15.95 -20.01 -12.80
N GLU A 521 -15.74 -20.47 -11.57
CA GLU A 521 -16.83 -20.99 -10.73
C GLU A 521 -17.88 -19.90 -10.46
N ALA A 522 -17.46 -18.63 -10.39
CA ALA A 522 -18.36 -17.48 -10.29
C ALA A 522 -19.19 -17.28 -11.58
N PHE A 523 -18.54 -17.31 -12.75
CA PHE A 523 -19.23 -17.24 -14.05
C PHE A 523 -20.21 -18.40 -14.25
N GLN A 524 -19.80 -19.64 -13.97
CA GLN A 524 -20.66 -20.82 -14.03
C GLN A 524 -21.88 -20.69 -13.10
N LYS A 525 -21.68 -20.21 -11.86
CA LYS A 525 -22.80 -19.97 -10.93
C LYS A 525 -23.72 -18.85 -11.40
N ARG A 526 -23.20 -17.79 -12.03
CA ARG A 526 -24.01 -16.70 -12.62
C ARG A 526 -24.81 -17.13 -13.86
N LYS A 527 -24.36 -18.13 -14.61
CA LYS A 527 -25.12 -18.82 -15.68
C LYS A 527 -26.21 -19.72 -15.10
N ASP A 528 -25.88 -20.53 -14.08
CA ASP A 528 -26.77 -21.56 -13.53
C ASP A 528 -27.77 -21.02 -12.47
N GLY A 529 -27.61 -19.79 -11.98
CA GLY A 529 -28.43 -19.19 -10.93
C GLY A 529 -28.60 -17.67 -11.00
N ASN A 530 -29.68 -17.18 -10.38
CA ASN A 530 -29.96 -15.76 -10.23
C ASN A 530 -29.39 -15.23 -8.91
N PHE A 531 -28.66 -14.12 -8.97
CA PHE A 531 -28.16 -13.38 -7.83
C PHE A 531 -28.63 -11.92 -7.90
N ASP A 532 -28.82 -11.30 -6.76
CA ASP A 532 -29.14 -9.89 -6.63
C ASP A 532 -27.86 -9.03 -6.55
N MET A 533 -26.71 -9.64 -6.25
CA MET A 533 -25.38 -9.01 -6.21
C MET A 533 -24.24 -10.04 -6.32
N ILE A 534 -23.08 -9.63 -6.84
CA ILE A 534 -21.83 -10.42 -6.85
C ILE A 534 -20.71 -9.62 -6.17
N PHE A 535 -19.99 -10.25 -5.25
CA PHE A 535 -18.66 -9.82 -4.81
C PHE A 535 -17.60 -10.66 -5.53
N MET A 536 -16.65 -10.01 -6.19
CA MET A 536 -15.66 -10.62 -7.08
C MET A 536 -14.24 -10.24 -6.66
N ASP A 537 -13.47 -11.19 -6.14
CA ASP A 537 -12.04 -10.99 -5.91
C ASP A 537 -11.27 -10.76 -7.21
N ILE A 538 -10.45 -9.71 -7.21
CA ILE A 538 -9.64 -9.33 -8.36
C ILE A 538 -8.49 -10.32 -8.58
N GLN A 539 -7.89 -10.89 -7.53
CA GLN A 539 -6.67 -11.70 -7.64
C GLN A 539 -6.92 -13.19 -7.40
N MET A 540 -7.69 -13.83 -8.28
CA MET A 540 -7.98 -15.27 -8.24
C MET A 540 -7.17 -16.08 -9.27
N PRO A 541 -6.87 -17.37 -8.99
CA PRO A 541 -6.24 -18.27 -9.95
C PRO A 541 -7.18 -18.70 -11.09
N PHE A 542 -6.60 -19.20 -12.17
CA PHE A 542 -7.25 -19.67 -13.42
C PHE A 542 -7.94 -18.57 -14.25
N LEU A 543 -8.82 -17.78 -13.64
CA LEU A 543 -9.54 -16.65 -14.24
C LEU A 543 -9.61 -15.54 -13.19
N ASP A 544 -9.02 -14.37 -13.48
CA ASP A 544 -9.01 -13.24 -12.54
C ASP A 544 -10.37 -12.50 -12.50
N GLY A 545 -10.58 -11.61 -11.52
CA GLY A 545 -11.88 -10.94 -11.34
C GLY A 545 -12.26 -9.95 -12.47
N VAL A 546 -11.28 -9.49 -13.26
CA VAL A 546 -11.49 -8.63 -14.43
C VAL A 546 -11.75 -9.46 -15.69
N GLU A 547 -11.08 -10.61 -15.86
CA GLU A 547 -11.44 -11.60 -16.88
C GLU A 547 -12.87 -12.13 -16.63
N ALA A 548 -13.18 -12.55 -15.40
CA ALA A 548 -14.49 -13.12 -15.03
C ALA A 548 -15.66 -12.13 -15.17
N THR A 549 -15.47 -10.85 -14.84
CA THR A 549 -16.48 -9.81 -15.04
C THR A 549 -16.85 -9.67 -16.53
N LYS A 550 -15.88 -9.74 -17.43
CA LYS A 550 -16.13 -9.60 -18.89
C LYS A 550 -16.93 -10.78 -19.44
N GLU A 551 -16.59 -12.00 -19.06
CA GLU A 551 -17.35 -13.20 -19.46
C GLU A 551 -18.81 -13.12 -18.96
N ILE A 552 -19.04 -12.62 -17.73
CA ILE A 552 -20.39 -12.37 -17.21
C ILE A 552 -21.15 -11.33 -18.06
N LEU A 553 -20.52 -10.20 -18.39
CA LEU A 553 -21.14 -9.13 -19.18
C LEU A 553 -21.42 -9.56 -20.63
N GLU A 554 -20.53 -10.33 -21.25
CA GLU A 554 -20.74 -10.87 -22.60
C GLU A 554 -21.88 -11.91 -22.60
N TYR A 555 -21.98 -12.77 -21.59
CA TYR A 555 -23.14 -13.65 -21.39
C TYR A 555 -24.45 -12.86 -21.15
N GLU A 556 -24.44 -11.83 -20.31
CA GLU A 556 -25.62 -11.00 -20.06
C GLU A 556 -26.09 -10.27 -21.32
N ALA A 557 -25.17 -9.84 -22.18
CA ALA A 557 -25.46 -9.25 -23.48
C ALA A 557 -25.95 -10.27 -24.53
N GLU A 558 -25.30 -11.43 -24.68
CA GLU A 558 -25.66 -12.46 -25.67
C GLU A 558 -27.05 -13.06 -25.38
N TYR A 559 -27.32 -13.37 -24.11
CA TYR A 559 -28.57 -14.02 -23.67
C TYR A 559 -29.62 -13.02 -23.13
N ASN A 560 -29.39 -11.72 -23.30
CA ASN A 560 -30.28 -10.61 -22.89
C ASN A 560 -30.79 -10.79 -21.44
N GLN A 561 -29.87 -11.03 -20.50
CA GLN A 561 -30.18 -11.16 -19.09
C GLN A 561 -30.23 -9.78 -18.41
N PRO A 562 -30.94 -9.63 -17.27
CA PRO A 562 -30.76 -8.45 -16.43
C PRO A 562 -29.34 -8.45 -15.85
N HIS A 563 -28.69 -7.29 -15.88
CA HIS A 563 -27.38 -7.09 -15.28
C HIS A 563 -27.44 -7.19 -13.74
N VAL A 564 -26.52 -7.96 -13.16
CA VAL A 564 -26.38 -8.12 -11.70
C VAL A 564 -25.16 -7.33 -11.21
N PRO A 565 -25.29 -6.43 -10.22
CA PRO A 565 -24.17 -5.60 -9.78
C PRO A 565 -22.95 -6.40 -9.31
N ILE A 566 -21.78 -6.08 -9.85
CA ILE A 566 -20.50 -6.77 -9.58
C ILE A 566 -19.56 -5.82 -8.83
N VAL A 567 -19.19 -6.17 -7.61
CA VAL A 567 -18.31 -5.38 -6.75
C VAL A 567 -16.96 -6.04 -6.56
N ALA A 568 -15.90 -5.31 -6.90
CA ALA A 568 -14.52 -5.76 -6.74
C ALA A 568 -14.13 -5.91 -5.25
N LEU A 569 -13.54 -7.05 -4.89
CA LEU A 569 -12.78 -7.20 -3.65
C LEU A 569 -11.29 -7.04 -3.97
N THR A 570 -10.62 -6.06 -3.37
CA THR A 570 -9.17 -5.87 -3.54
C THR A 570 -8.42 -5.92 -2.20
N ALA A 571 -7.24 -6.55 -2.19
CA ALA A 571 -6.36 -6.59 -1.03
C ALA A 571 -5.67 -5.24 -0.73
N ASN A 572 -5.71 -4.29 -1.67
CA ASN A 572 -5.23 -2.92 -1.48
C ASN A 572 -5.96 -1.96 -2.42
N ALA A 573 -6.29 -0.75 -1.97
CA ALA A 573 -6.96 0.26 -2.78
C ALA A 573 -5.97 1.32 -3.24
N LEU A 574 -5.33 1.12 -4.39
CA LEU A 574 -4.41 2.09 -4.97
C LEU A 574 -5.16 3.10 -5.86
N LYS A 575 -4.60 4.31 -5.97
CA LYS A 575 -5.17 5.38 -6.77
C LYS A 575 -5.13 5.01 -8.26
N GLY A 576 -6.28 4.98 -8.93
CA GLY A 576 -6.42 4.46 -10.29
C GLY A 576 -6.97 3.03 -10.39
N ASP A 577 -7.00 2.25 -9.29
CA ASP A 577 -7.63 0.92 -9.31
C ASP A 577 -9.14 1.03 -9.55
N ARG A 578 -9.82 2.01 -8.95
CA ARG A 578 -11.26 2.23 -9.11
C ARG A 578 -11.63 2.51 -10.57
N GLU A 579 -10.89 3.42 -11.21
CA GLU A 579 -11.04 3.73 -12.63
C GLU A 579 -10.84 2.48 -13.49
N ARG A 580 -9.80 1.68 -13.24
CA ARG A 580 -9.53 0.43 -13.96
C ARG A 580 -10.63 -0.61 -13.78
N PHE A 581 -11.24 -0.73 -12.59
CA PHE A 581 -12.33 -1.68 -12.35
C PHE A 581 -13.65 -1.23 -13.00
N LEU A 582 -13.94 0.07 -13.00
CA LEU A 582 -15.09 0.65 -13.72
C LEU A 582 -14.94 0.50 -15.25
N GLU A 583 -13.74 0.73 -15.79
CA GLU A 583 -13.43 0.49 -17.21
C GLU A 583 -13.49 -1.01 -17.58
N ALA A 584 -13.27 -1.90 -16.62
CA ALA A 584 -13.45 -3.35 -16.78
C ALA A 584 -14.92 -3.80 -16.69
N GLY A 585 -15.85 -2.93 -16.28
CA GLY A 585 -17.28 -3.21 -16.17
C GLY A 585 -17.76 -3.70 -14.80
N LEU A 586 -16.99 -3.48 -13.72
CA LEU A 586 -17.46 -3.66 -12.34
C LEU A 586 -18.14 -2.37 -11.86
N ASP A 587 -19.21 -2.46 -11.06
CA ASP A 587 -20.01 -1.29 -10.64
C ASP A 587 -19.35 -0.43 -9.54
N GLU A 588 -18.65 -1.09 -8.61
CA GLU A 588 -17.96 -0.46 -7.48
C GLU A 588 -16.88 -1.41 -6.94
N TYR A 589 -16.12 -0.96 -5.93
CA TYR A 589 -15.06 -1.73 -5.30
C TYR A 589 -15.11 -1.58 -3.77
N THR A 590 -14.45 -2.50 -3.07
CA THR A 590 -14.27 -2.48 -1.62
C THR A 590 -12.98 -3.22 -1.23
N THR A 591 -12.38 -2.85 -0.11
CA THR A 591 -11.15 -3.47 0.40
C THR A 591 -11.42 -4.77 1.15
N LYS A 592 -10.41 -5.65 1.16
CA LYS A 592 -10.26 -6.77 2.09
C LYS A 592 -9.27 -6.35 3.22
N PRO A 593 -9.53 -6.62 4.51
CA PRO A 593 -10.73 -7.25 5.07
C PRO A 593 -11.98 -6.37 4.92
N LEU A 594 -13.13 -7.02 4.81
CA LEU A 594 -14.41 -6.40 4.48
C LEU A 594 -15.06 -5.78 5.73
N VAL A 595 -14.91 -4.46 5.90
CA VAL A 595 -15.39 -3.76 7.10
C VAL A 595 -16.92 -3.64 7.08
N ARG A 596 -17.59 -4.08 8.15
CA ARG A 596 -19.07 -4.13 8.26
C ARG A 596 -19.78 -2.80 7.93
N ALA A 597 -19.17 -1.66 8.24
CA ALA A 597 -19.72 -0.33 7.92
C ALA A 597 -19.69 -0.01 6.42
N GLU A 598 -18.64 -0.43 5.72
CA GLU A 598 -18.48 -0.28 4.26
C GLU A 598 -19.45 -1.20 3.53
N ILE A 599 -19.51 -2.47 3.94
CA ILE A 599 -20.52 -3.44 3.47
C ILE A 599 -21.93 -2.86 3.60
N VAL A 600 -22.33 -2.39 4.80
CA VAL A 600 -23.66 -1.83 5.01
C VAL A 600 -23.90 -0.62 4.10
N THR A 601 -22.91 0.25 3.89
CA THR A 601 -23.03 1.40 2.98
C THR A 601 -23.26 0.96 1.53
N LEU A 602 -22.52 -0.05 1.08
CA LEU A 602 -22.56 -0.62 -0.26
C LEU A 602 -23.87 -1.41 -0.53
N LEU A 603 -24.33 -2.21 0.44
CA LEU A 603 -25.65 -2.87 0.38
C LEU A 603 -26.82 -1.86 0.41
N ASN A 604 -26.69 -0.72 1.12
CA ASN A 604 -27.66 0.40 1.01
C ASN A 604 -27.59 1.14 -0.34
N HIS A 605 -26.51 0.97 -1.12
CA HIS A 605 -26.44 1.50 -2.48
C HIS A 605 -27.26 0.62 -3.43
N PHE A 606 -26.90 -0.66 -3.52
CA PHE A 606 -27.42 -1.60 -4.53
C PHE A 606 -28.71 -2.32 -4.10
N LEU A 607 -28.85 -2.72 -2.83
CA LEU A 607 -29.92 -3.59 -2.34
C LEU A 607 -30.96 -2.90 -1.43
N PHE A 608 -31.13 -1.57 -1.54
CA PHE A 608 -32.00 -0.81 -0.63
C PHE A 608 -33.50 -1.22 -0.67
N ASP A 609 -33.99 -1.74 -1.79
CA ASP A 609 -35.37 -2.22 -1.90
C ASP A 609 -35.60 -3.52 -1.10
N TYR A 610 -34.56 -4.36 -1.00
CA TYR A 610 -34.53 -5.65 -0.28
C TYR A 610 -34.41 -5.51 1.25
N ILE A 611 -34.42 -4.28 1.79
CA ILE A 611 -34.40 -4.03 3.24
C ILE A 611 -35.76 -4.42 3.86
N ILE A 612 -35.76 -5.41 4.74
CA ILE A 612 -36.91 -5.85 5.54
C ILE A 612 -36.72 -5.39 6.99
N GLN A 613 -37.80 -4.84 7.59
CA GLN A 613 -37.85 -4.50 9.00
C GLN A 613 -38.36 -5.69 9.83
N GLU A 614 -37.65 -6.06 10.89
CA GLU A 614 -38.13 -7.09 11.80
C GLU A 614 -39.36 -6.60 12.58
N LYS A 615 -40.52 -7.21 12.30
CA LYS A 615 -41.74 -6.99 13.08
C LYS A 615 -41.51 -7.52 14.50
N LYS A 616 -41.36 -6.59 15.46
CA LYS A 616 -41.27 -6.94 16.89
C LYS A 616 -42.38 -7.91 17.29
N ILE A 617 -41.96 -9.12 17.66
CA ILE A 617 -42.77 -10.06 18.42
C ILE A 617 -43.24 -9.31 19.69
N PRO A 618 -44.54 -9.36 20.05
CA PRO A 618 -45.03 -8.65 21.23
C PRO A 618 -44.28 -9.07 22.50
N LYS A 619 -44.02 -8.14 23.43
CA LYS A 619 -43.27 -8.41 24.66
C LYS A 619 -43.79 -9.62 25.44
N SER A 620 -45.10 -9.84 25.46
CA SER A 620 -45.74 -11.01 26.09
C SER A 620 -45.31 -12.37 25.53
N ALA A 621 -44.72 -12.42 24.34
CA ALA A 621 -44.14 -13.62 23.75
C ALA A 621 -42.61 -13.68 23.89
N GLN A 622 -41.91 -12.55 24.03
CA GLN A 622 -40.52 -12.57 24.52
C GLN A 622 -40.47 -13.04 25.98
N GLU A 623 -41.32 -12.51 26.85
CA GLU A 623 -41.47 -12.94 28.24
C GLU A 623 -41.81 -14.45 28.33
N ALA A 624 -42.65 -14.97 27.41
CA ALA A 624 -42.96 -16.40 27.35
C ALA A 624 -41.77 -17.26 26.88
N ILE A 625 -40.96 -16.80 25.92
CA ILE A 625 -39.77 -17.50 25.43
C ILE A 625 -38.61 -17.43 26.42
N GLU A 626 -38.46 -16.31 27.14
CA GLU A 626 -37.51 -16.16 28.26
C GLU A 626 -37.92 -17.06 29.43
N THR A 627 -39.22 -17.18 29.74
CA THR A 627 -39.73 -18.13 30.74
C THR A 627 -39.45 -19.58 30.31
N ALA A 628 -39.72 -19.94 29.05
CA ALA A 628 -39.44 -21.28 28.54
C ALA A 628 -37.94 -21.63 28.57
N ARG A 629 -37.06 -20.71 28.12
CA ARG A 629 -35.61 -20.89 28.19
C ARG A 629 -35.10 -20.94 29.64
N ALA A 630 -35.70 -20.21 30.56
CA ALA A 630 -35.38 -20.32 31.99
C ALA A 630 -35.80 -21.70 32.56
N GLU A 631 -36.96 -22.23 32.17
CA GLU A 631 -37.42 -23.56 32.59
C GLU A 631 -36.53 -24.69 32.02
N GLU A 632 -35.99 -24.55 30.80
CA GLU A 632 -35.01 -25.50 30.24
C GLU A 632 -33.64 -25.37 30.92
N GLN A 633 -33.10 -24.16 31.08
CA GLN A 633 -31.82 -23.93 31.78
C GLN A 633 -31.87 -24.27 33.28
N THR A 634 -33.05 -24.40 33.87
CA THR A 634 -33.20 -24.90 35.25
C THR A 634 -33.02 -26.42 35.32
N LYS A 635 -33.33 -27.18 34.26
CA LYS A 635 -33.16 -28.64 34.23
C LYS A 635 -31.72 -29.08 33.97
N GLU A 636 -30.96 -28.35 33.16
CA GLU A 636 -29.55 -28.66 32.93
C GLU A 636 -28.64 -28.31 34.12
N LYS A 637 -29.14 -27.60 35.13
CA LYS A 637 -28.38 -27.24 36.35
C LYS A 637 -28.57 -28.17 37.55
N GLU A 638 -29.41 -29.20 37.46
CA GLU A 638 -29.51 -30.27 38.49
C GLU A 638 -28.69 -31.53 38.14
N ILE A 639 -27.95 -31.52 37.01
CA ILE A 639 -27.08 -32.62 36.59
C ILE A 639 -25.66 -32.06 36.40
N ILE A 640 -24.63 -32.87 36.69
CA ILE A 640 -23.21 -32.48 36.67
C ILE A 640 -22.80 -31.53 37.81
N SER A 641 -23.08 -31.95 39.06
CA SER A 641 -22.31 -31.52 40.23
C SER A 641 -21.66 -32.74 40.91
N ALA A 642 -20.52 -33.18 40.39
CA ALA A 642 -19.69 -34.24 40.97
C ALA A 642 -18.21 -34.00 40.62
N GLU A 643 -17.33 -34.06 41.61
CA GLU A 643 -15.88 -33.88 41.44
C GLU A 643 -15.20 -35.20 40.98
N PRO A 644 -14.07 -35.14 40.28
CA PRO A 644 -13.34 -36.32 39.81
C PRO A 644 -12.30 -36.82 40.84
N GLU A 645 -12.18 -38.14 41.01
CA GLU A 645 -10.98 -38.76 41.57
C GLU A 645 -10.47 -39.93 40.70
N THR A 646 -9.17 -40.17 40.83
CA THR A 646 -8.29 -41.03 40.02
C THR A 646 -8.50 -42.54 40.19
N ILE A 647 -8.07 -43.31 39.19
CA ILE A 647 -7.31 -44.58 39.34
C ILE A 647 -6.47 -44.81 38.06
N THR A 648 -5.31 -45.47 38.20
CA THR A 648 -4.35 -45.82 37.14
C THR A 648 -3.90 -47.29 37.29
N GLU A 649 -3.20 -47.84 36.29
CA GLU A 649 -2.62 -49.23 36.24
C GLU A 649 -3.69 -50.35 36.16
N GLU A 650 -3.49 -51.58 35.65
CA GLU A 650 -2.42 -52.36 34.97
C GLU A 650 -3.16 -53.43 34.10
N VAL A 651 -2.65 -54.15 33.08
CA VAL A 651 -1.60 -54.02 32.03
C VAL A 651 -1.78 -55.22 31.05
N LEU A 652 -1.19 -55.25 29.83
CA LEU A 652 -0.66 -56.49 29.18
C LEU A 652 0.02 -56.28 27.80
N ALA A 653 1.37 -56.23 27.84
CA ALA A 653 2.37 -56.97 27.04
C ALA A 653 2.39 -57.05 25.48
N GLU A 654 3.63 -56.82 24.98
CA GLU A 654 4.33 -57.47 23.83
C GLU A 654 3.85 -57.16 22.38
N GLU A 655 4.73 -57.04 21.37
CA GLU A 655 6.16 -57.44 21.23
C GLU A 655 6.97 -56.46 20.33
N GLU A 656 8.31 -56.45 20.40
CA GLU A 656 9.25 -55.65 19.55
C GLU A 656 10.04 -56.55 18.55
N ILE A 657 10.92 -55.93 17.73
CA ILE A 657 12.16 -56.44 17.05
C ILE A 657 12.10 -56.47 15.50
N PRO A 658 13.09 -55.90 14.74
CA PRO A 658 13.98 -54.76 15.03
C PRO A 658 14.14 -53.80 13.80
N MET A 659 15.18 -52.95 13.78
CA MET A 659 15.83 -52.47 12.54
C MET A 659 17.11 -53.26 12.27
N GLU A 660 17.56 -53.38 11.02
CA GLU A 660 18.96 -53.70 10.71
C GLU A 660 19.43 -53.06 9.39
N ASP A 661 20.60 -52.42 9.47
CA ASP A 661 21.58 -51.97 8.48
C ASP A 661 21.25 -51.21 7.17
N ALA A 662 22.16 -50.26 6.90
CA ALA A 662 22.20 -49.39 5.72
C ALA A 662 22.92 -50.05 4.53
N PHE A 663 22.77 -49.45 3.34
CA PHE A 663 23.87 -49.37 2.37
C PHE A 663 23.82 -48.08 1.55
N THR A 664 24.94 -47.78 0.91
CA THR A 664 25.21 -46.60 0.06
C THR A 664 24.80 -46.82 -1.39
N ASP A 665 24.33 -45.77 -2.07
CA ASP A 665 24.35 -45.70 -3.54
C ASP A 665 25.44 -44.73 -4.02
N GLU A 666 26.45 -45.28 -4.70
CA GLU A 666 27.26 -44.59 -5.72
C GLU A 666 26.70 -44.97 -7.11
N PRO A 667 26.92 -44.17 -8.16
CA PRO A 667 26.21 -44.33 -9.42
C PRO A 667 26.68 -45.53 -10.24
N LEU A 668 25.74 -46.17 -10.95
CA LEU A 668 26.01 -47.18 -11.97
C LEU A 668 25.80 -46.62 -13.38
N GLU A 669 26.88 -46.58 -14.16
CA GLU A 669 26.86 -46.45 -15.62
C GLU A 669 26.55 -47.81 -16.30
N LEU A 670 26.70 -47.86 -17.63
CA LEU A 670 26.54 -48.98 -18.58
C LEU A 670 25.08 -49.19 -19.04
N THR A 671 24.77 -49.29 -20.34
CA THR A 671 25.61 -49.21 -21.56
C THR A 671 24.76 -48.84 -22.77
N GLU A 672 25.35 -48.24 -23.81
CA GLU A 672 24.73 -48.17 -25.14
C GLU A 672 24.71 -49.56 -25.80
N GLU A 673 23.58 -50.00 -26.36
CA GLU A 673 23.54 -50.71 -27.67
C GLU A 673 22.12 -50.84 -28.25
N ASN A 674 22.00 -50.59 -29.56
CA ASN A 674 21.01 -51.15 -30.50
C ASN A 674 19.50 -50.87 -30.33
N LEU A 675 19.12 -49.63 -30.66
CA LEU A 675 18.03 -49.26 -31.59
C LEU A 675 16.96 -50.32 -31.94
N VAL A 676 15.81 -50.24 -31.26
CA VAL A 676 14.48 -50.22 -31.90
C VAL A 676 13.72 -49.09 -31.21
N GLU A 677 13.08 -48.19 -31.97
CA GLU A 677 12.22 -47.16 -31.35
C GLU A 677 10.99 -47.85 -30.71
N PRO A 678 10.77 -47.74 -29.39
CA PRO A 678 9.53 -48.18 -28.79
C PRO A 678 8.40 -47.27 -29.27
N ALA A 679 7.20 -47.81 -29.44
CA ALA A 679 6.02 -46.99 -29.70
C ALA A 679 5.86 -46.00 -28.52
N SER A 680 5.91 -44.71 -28.82
CA SER A 680 5.90 -43.63 -27.83
C SER A 680 4.65 -42.78 -28.01
N TYR A 681 4.03 -42.40 -26.90
CA TYR A 681 2.98 -41.38 -26.92
C TYR A 681 3.59 -40.03 -27.30
N LYS A 682 2.87 -39.25 -28.13
CA LYS A 682 3.31 -37.92 -28.58
C LYS A 682 3.11 -36.86 -27.50
N ALA A 683 2.03 -36.99 -26.75
CA ALA A 683 1.75 -36.26 -25.52
C ALA A 683 0.92 -37.15 -24.59
N ASP A 684 0.84 -36.79 -23.30
CA ASP A 684 0.02 -37.51 -22.33
C ASP A 684 -1.47 -37.36 -22.65
N ILE A 685 -1.90 -36.14 -23.01
CA ILE A 685 -3.32 -35.78 -23.17
C ILE A 685 -3.60 -35.13 -24.54
N LEU A 686 -4.56 -35.66 -25.29
CA LEU A 686 -5.20 -34.92 -26.38
C LEU A 686 -6.48 -34.26 -25.85
N LEU A 687 -6.56 -32.93 -25.94
CA LEU A 687 -7.70 -32.14 -25.47
C LEU A 687 -8.51 -31.61 -26.66
N ALA A 688 -9.83 -31.76 -26.63
CA ALA A 688 -10.73 -31.05 -27.53
C ALA A 688 -11.89 -30.44 -26.73
N LYS A 689 -12.15 -29.15 -26.92
CA LYS A 689 -13.20 -28.42 -26.20
C LYS A 689 -14.04 -27.62 -27.19
N LYS A 690 -15.34 -27.51 -26.90
CA LYS A 690 -16.33 -26.81 -27.74
C LYS A 690 -15.98 -25.33 -27.95
N THR A 691 -15.37 -24.70 -26.94
CA THR A 691 -14.89 -23.31 -27.01
C THR A 691 -13.36 -23.24 -26.90
N PRO A 692 -12.69 -22.39 -27.70
CA PRO A 692 -11.24 -22.14 -27.55
C PRO A 692 -10.86 -21.57 -26.18
N PHE A 693 -11.79 -20.89 -25.50
CA PHE A 693 -11.63 -20.40 -24.14
C PHE A 693 -11.49 -21.56 -23.13
N GLU A 694 -12.40 -22.53 -23.14
CA GLU A 694 -12.30 -23.68 -22.24
C GLU A 694 -11.08 -24.55 -22.57
N ALA A 695 -10.70 -24.69 -23.84
CA ALA A 695 -9.44 -25.34 -24.22
C ALA A 695 -8.24 -24.65 -23.52
N LYS A 696 -8.11 -23.32 -23.69
CA LYS A 696 -7.08 -22.50 -23.05
C LYS A 696 -7.10 -22.65 -21.52
N LEU A 697 -8.27 -22.72 -20.90
CA LEU A 697 -8.42 -22.83 -19.45
C LEU A 697 -7.99 -24.21 -18.91
N TYR A 698 -8.42 -25.30 -19.55
CA TYR A 698 -7.91 -26.64 -19.26
C TYR A 698 -6.38 -26.72 -19.44
N THR A 699 -5.81 -26.06 -20.46
CA THR A 699 -4.34 -26.05 -20.64
C THR A 699 -3.59 -25.34 -19.51
N LYS A 700 -4.14 -24.26 -18.91
CA LYS A 700 -3.59 -23.66 -17.68
C LYS A 700 -3.52 -24.71 -16.55
N VAL A 701 -4.56 -25.53 -16.40
CA VAL A 701 -4.60 -26.60 -15.38
C VAL A 701 -3.57 -27.69 -15.66
N LEU A 702 -3.49 -28.20 -16.90
CA LEU A 702 -2.56 -29.26 -17.29
C LEU A 702 -1.09 -28.85 -17.09
N LEU A 703 -0.71 -27.63 -17.50
CA LEU A 703 0.60 -27.06 -17.21
C LEU A 703 0.88 -27.00 -15.70
N SER A 704 -0.12 -26.66 -14.89
CA SER A 704 0.00 -26.60 -13.42
C SER A 704 0.04 -27.97 -12.73
N LEU A 705 -0.16 -29.06 -13.47
CA LEU A 705 -0.05 -30.46 -13.02
C LEU A 705 1.15 -31.19 -13.63
N GLY A 706 1.81 -30.61 -14.64
CA GLY A 706 3.03 -31.16 -15.27
C GLY A 706 2.82 -32.11 -16.44
N TYR A 707 1.58 -32.29 -16.93
CA TYR A 707 1.27 -33.16 -18.06
C TYR A 707 1.56 -32.49 -19.42
N THR A 708 2.03 -33.27 -20.39
CA THR A 708 2.15 -32.84 -21.78
C THR A 708 0.82 -33.00 -22.53
N PHE A 709 0.51 -32.07 -23.44
CA PHE A 709 -0.77 -32.11 -24.17
C PHE A 709 -0.68 -31.52 -25.58
N GLU A 710 -1.64 -31.90 -26.42
CA GLU A 710 -2.00 -31.19 -27.65
C GLU A 710 -3.49 -30.81 -27.66
N ILE A 711 -3.87 -29.84 -28.50
CA ILE A 711 -5.24 -29.31 -28.59
C ILE A 711 -5.77 -29.55 -30.00
N ALA A 712 -6.96 -30.13 -30.12
CA ALA A 712 -7.74 -30.14 -31.34
C ALA A 712 -8.90 -29.13 -31.25
N ASN A 713 -9.02 -28.27 -32.26
CA ASN A 713 -9.99 -27.17 -32.35
C ASN A 713 -11.23 -27.56 -33.18
N SER A 714 -11.26 -28.77 -33.72
CA SER A 714 -12.39 -29.34 -34.48
C SER A 714 -12.38 -30.86 -34.43
N VAL A 715 -13.52 -31.50 -34.70
CA VAL A 715 -13.66 -32.96 -34.75
C VAL A 715 -12.80 -33.57 -35.87
N ASP A 716 -12.71 -32.91 -37.03
CA ASP A 716 -11.87 -33.38 -38.15
C ASP A 716 -10.37 -33.34 -37.79
N GLU A 717 -9.93 -32.29 -37.08
CA GLU A 717 -8.54 -32.18 -36.59
C GLU A 717 -8.25 -33.25 -35.53
N MET A 718 -9.16 -33.45 -34.56
CA MET A 718 -9.07 -34.50 -33.54
C MET A 718 -8.97 -35.90 -34.16
N GLN A 719 -9.86 -36.24 -35.10
CA GLN A 719 -9.85 -37.55 -35.77
C GLN A 719 -8.53 -37.77 -36.53
N LYS A 720 -8.04 -36.76 -37.26
CA LYS A 720 -6.77 -36.85 -37.97
C LYS A 720 -5.58 -37.03 -37.02
N MET A 721 -5.54 -36.32 -35.90
CA MET A 721 -4.48 -36.45 -34.89
C MET A 721 -4.42 -37.85 -34.26
N ILE A 722 -5.54 -38.57 -34.20
CA ILE A 722 -5.61 -39.97 -33.72
C ILE A 722 -5.30 -40.98 -34.83
N GLU A 723 -5.55 -40.63 -36.10
CA GLU A 723 -5.11 -41.42 -37.25
C GLU A 723 -3.58 -41.33 -37.45
N ASP A 724 -2.98 -40.15 -37.21
CA ASP A 724 -1.53 -39.90 -37.35
C ASP A 724 -0.70 -40.29 -36.08
N ASP A 725 -1.19 -40.02 -34.86
CA ASP A 725 -0.43 -40.12 -33.59
C ASP A 725 -1.19 -40.88 -32.47
N SER A 726 -0.53 -41.11 -31.32
CA SER A 726 -1.13 -41.76 -30.12
C SER A 726 -0.90 -40.95 -28.83
N TYR A 727 -1.89 -40.97 -27.93
CA TYR A 727 -1.93 -40.25 -26.66
C TYR A 727 -2.43 -41.18 -25.54
N LYS A 728 -2.03 -40.98 -24.28
CA LYS A 728 -2.47 -41.85 -23.17
C LYS A 728 -3.94 -41.62 -22.81
N LEU A 729 -4.36 -40.36 -22.84
CA LEU A 729 -5.72 -39.92 -22.52
C LEU A 729 -6.23 -38.99 -23.63
N ILE A 730 -7.48 -39.17 -24.04
CA ILE A 730 -8.18 -38.30 -24.98
C ILE A 730 -9.41 -37.76 -24.26
N LEU A 731 -9.45 -36.45 -24.05
CA LEU A 731 -10.43 -35.74 -23.23
C LEU A 731 -11.22 -34.76 -24.12
N PHE A 732 -12.53 -34.99 -24.26
CA PHE A 732 -13.33 -34.29 -25.26
C PHE A 732 -14.77 -34.00 -24.81
N ASP A 733 -15.33 -32.87 -25.26
CA ASP A 733 -16.73 -32.51 -25.01
C ASP A 733 -17.72 -33.35 -25.82
N LYS A 734 -18.81 -33.78 -25.16
CA LYS A 734 -19.94 -34.46 -25.82
C LYS A 734 -20.63 -33.59 -26.89
N GLU A 735 -20.58 -32.27 -26.74
CA GLU A 735 -21.19 -31.31 -27.66
C GLU A 735 -20.24 -30.80 -28.77
N CYS A 736 -19.20 -31.57 -29.10
CA CYS A 736 -18.40 -31.32 -30.31
C CYS A 736 -19.23 -31.58 -31.57
N ASP A 737 -19.49 -30.54 -32.37
CA ASP A 737 -20.34 -30.62 -33.57
C ASP A 737 -19.85 -31.71 -34.56
N GLY A 738 -20.74 -32.66 -34.86
CA GLY A 738 -20.50 -33.74 -35.83
C GLY A 738 -19.86 -35.02 -35.27
N LEU A 739 -19.64 -35.14 -33.96
CA LEU A 739 -19.03 -36.33 -33.35
C LEU A 739 -20.02 -37.51 -33.22
N ASP A 740 -19.65 -38.66 -33.82
CA ASP A 740 -20.28 -39.97 -33.59
C ASP A 740 -19.41 -40.79 -32.62
N LEU A 741 -19.93 -41.05 -31.42
CA LEU A 741 -19.19 -41.72 -30.33
C LEU A 741 -18.86 -43.19 -30.65
N GLU A 742 -19.72 -43.92 -31.37
CA GLU A 742 -19.47 -45.31 -31.73
C GLU A 742 -18.40 -45.39 -32.82
N ALA A 743 -18.53 -44.58 -33.87
CA ALA A 743 -17.54 -44.51 -34.94
C ALA A 743 -16.18 -44.04 -34.43
N PHE A 744 -16.16 -43.05 -33.53
CA PHE A 744 -14.93 -42.52 -32.93
C PHE A 744 -14.22 -43.52 -32.02
N SER A 745 -14.95 -44.15 -31.09
CA SER A 745 -14.41 -45.16 -30.17
C SER A 745 -13.79 -46.35 -30.90
N ASN A 746 -14.38 -46.75 -32.04
CA ASN A 746 -13.84 -47.84 -32.86
C ASN A 746 -12.57 -47.40 -33.64
N ARG A 747 -12.53 -46.19 -34.21
CA ARG A 747 -11.30 -45.67 -34.86
C ARG A 747 -10.11 -45.60 -33.91
N VAL A 748 -10.31 -45.13 -32.68
CA VAL A 748 -9.24 -45.07 -31.66
C VAL A 748 -8.68 -46.47 -31.40
N LYS A 749 -9.55 -47.49 -31.27
CA LYS A 749 -9.14 -48.89 -31.07
C LYS A 749 -8.37 -49.46 -32.27
N GLU A 750 -8.79 -49.16 -33.50
CA GLU A 750 -8.07 -49.60 -34.71
C GLU A 750 -6.69 -48.93 -34.85
N ALA A 751 -6.62 -47.60 -34.64
CA ALA A 751 -5.37 -46.84 -34.66
C ALA A 751 -4.37 -47.35 -33.60
N ASN A 752 -4.85 -47.65 -32.40
CA ASN A 752 -4.05 -48.16 -31.29
C ASN A 752 -3.59 -49.62 -31.49
N GLN A 753 -4.45 -50.51 -31.99
CA GLN A 753 -4.07 -51.87 -32.37
C GLN A 753 -2.95 -51.89 -33.43
N SER A 754 -2.91 -50.91 -34.34
CA SER A 754 -1.84 -50.80 -35.34
C SER A 754 -0.48 -50.38 -34.75
N ARG A 755 -0.47 -49.74 -33.57
CA ARG A 755 0.71 -49.18 -32.89
C ARG A 755 1.13 -49.95 -31.64
N ASN A 756 0.30 -50.87 -31.14
CA ASN A 756 0.47 -51.59 -29.86
C ASN A 756 0.62 -50.61 -28.66
N LEU A 757 -0.26 -49.60 -28.63
CA LEU A 757 -0.46 -48.66 -27.52
C LEU A 757 -1.94 -48.67 -27.13
N ASP A 758 -2.30 -48.08 -25.99
CA ASP A 758 -3.69 -47.94 -25.54
C ASP A 758 -4.00 -46.47 -25.17
N SER A 759 -5.27 -46.07 -25.31
CA SER A 759 -5.72 -44.71 -25.01
C SER A 759 -7.04 -44.74 -24.24
N TYR A 760 -7.07 -44.06 -23.10
CA TYR A 760 -8.30 -43.82 -22.36
C TYR A 760 -9.12 -42.72 -23.05
N LEU A 761 -10.44 -42.89 -23.06
CA LEU A 761 -11.40 -41.94 -23.63
C LEU A 761 -12.25 -41.40 -22.50
N VAL A 762 -12.20 -40.09 -22.25
CA VAL A 762 -12.99 -39.45 -21.19
C VAL A 762 -13.86 -38.34 -21.77
N LEU A 763 -15.17 -38.45 -21.51
CA LEU A 763 -16.21 -37.59 -22.06
C LEU A 763 -16.59 -36.48 -21.08
N ILE A 764 -16.44 -35.22 -21.49
CA ILE A 764 -16.92 -34.06 -20.72
C ILE A 764 -18.38 -33.76 -21.09
N ASN A 765 -19.24 -33.66 -20.07
CA ASN A 765 -20.64 -33.27 -20.16
C ASN A 765 -20.88 -31.92 -19.45
N ASP A 766 -21.68 -31.01 -20.02
CA ASP A 766 -22.04 -29.76 -19.33
C ASP A 766 -22.92 -30.06 -18.09
N SER A 767 -22.85 -29.18 -17.07
CA SER A 767 -23.47 -29.37 -15.73
C SER A 767 -24.98 -29.64 -15.80
N SER A 768 -25.63 -29.07 -16.82
CA SER A 768 -27.07 -29.08 -17.08
C SER A 768 -27.57 -30.30 -17.88
N SER A 769 -26.67 -31.12 -18.42
CA SER A 769 -27.01 -32.22 -19.33
C SER A 769 -27.44 -33.49 -18.59
N ILE A 770 -28.40 -34.24 -19.16
CA ILE A 770 -28.87 -35.51 -18.60
C ILE A 770 -27.86 -36.61 -18.98
N GLU A 771 -27.34 -37.30 -17.97
CA GLU A 771 -26.49 -38.49 -18.13
C GLU A 771 -27.25 -39.59 -18.88
N ASN A 772 -26.78 -39.94 -20.07
CA ASN A 772 -27.43 -40.86 -20.99
C ASN A 772 -26.73 -42.23 -20.91
N SER A 773 -27.47 -43.30 -20.57
CA SER A 773 -26.89 -44.60 -20.16
C SER A 773 -26.01 -45.25 -21.23
N ASP A 774 -26.28 -44.96 -22.50
CA ASP A 774 -25.73 -45.70 -23.63
C ASP A 774 -24.34 -45.16 -24.03
N ASP A 775 -24.01 -43.93 -23.63
CA ASP A 775 -22.70 -43.30 -23.92
C ASP A 775 -21.55 -44.07 -23.23
N ALA A 776 -21.83 -44.66 -22.06
CA ALA A 776 -20.88 -45.43 -21.24
C ALA A 776 -20.44 -46.77 -21.86
N LEU A 777 -20.98 -47.15 -23.02
CA LEU A 777 -20.49 -48.29 -23.82
C LEU A 777 -19.27 -47.92 -24.69
N TYR A 778 -19.03 -46.62 -24.91
CA TYR A 778 -18.06 -46.14 -25.91
C TYR A 778 -16.88 -45.36 -25.31
N VAL A 779 -17.00 -44.86 -24.08
CA VAL A 779 -15.96 -44.14 -23.34
C VAL A 779 -15.60 -44.83 -22.02
N HIS A 780 -14.42 -44.55 -21.47
CA HIS A 780 -13.92 -45.19 -20.25
C HIS A 780 -14.44 -44.53 -18.97
N GLU A 781 -14.69 -43.22 -19.02
CA GLU A 781 -15.35 -42.46 -17.96
C GLU A 781 -16.04 -41.22 -18.56
N SER A 782 -17.02 -40.68 -17.85
CA SER A 782 -17.58 -39.37 -18.16
C SER A 782 -17.52 -38.47 -16.94
N ILE A 783 -17.08 -37.23 -17.14
CA ILE A 783 -16.92 -36.21 -16.10
C ILE A 783 -17.78 -34.99 -16.43
N LYS A 784 -18.12 -34.21 -15.41
CA LYS A 784 -18.83 -32.94 -15.60
C LYS A 784 -17.82 -31.84 -15.94
N ASN A 785 -18.25 -30.80 -16.65
CA ASN A 785 -17.44 -29.66 -17.10
C ASN A 785 -17.05 -28.71 -15.94
N ILE A 786 -16.38 -29.26 -14.93
CA ILE A 786 -15.99 -28.59 -13.69
C ILE A 786 -14.47 -28.49 -13.67
N VAL A 787 -13.94 -27.28 -13.84
CA VAL A 787 -12.49 -27.02 -13.89
C VAL A 787 -11.92 -26.89 -12.47
N ASN A 788 -12.08 -27.93 -11.66
CA ASN A 788 -11.48 -28.05 -10.33
C ASN A 788 -10.15 -28.82 -10.43
N LYS A 789 -9.05 -28.22 -9.95
CA LYS A 789 -7.71 -28.79 -10.09
C LYS A 789 -7.56 -30.15 -9.39
N ASP A 790 -8.12 -30.32 -8.20
CA ASP A 790 -7.98 -31.56 -7.43
C ASP A 790 -8.85 -32.68 -8.01
N LEU A 791 -10.05 -32.35 -8.49
CA LEU A 791 -10.93 -33.32 -9.16
C LEU A 791 -10.34 -33.77 -10.51
N LEU A 792 -9.82 -32.84 -11.32
CA LEU A 792 -9.11 -33.17 -12.56
C LEU A 792 -7.83 -33.96 -12.29
N ARG A 793 -7.07 -33.61 -11.24
CA ARG A 793 -5.90 -34.40 -10.80
C ARG A 793 -6.27 -35.84 -10.46
N LEU A 794 -7.34 -36.07 -9.68
CA LEU A 794 -7.81 -37.42 -9.35
C LEU A 794 -8.26 -38.22 -10.59
N VAL A 795 -8.77 -37.55 -11.63
CA VAL A 795 -9.09 -38.19 -12.92
C VAL A 795 -7.81 -38.51 -13.71
N PHE A 796 -6.80 -37.64 -13.71
CA PHE A 796 -5.57 -37.89 -14.46
C PHE A 796 -4.66 -38.93 -13.79
N GLU A 797 -4.49 -38.89 -12.46
CA GLU A 797 -3.75 -39.92 -11.68
C GLU A 797 -4.39 -41.33 -11.76
N LYS A 798 -5.62 -41.44 -12.28
CA LYS A 798 -6.33 -42.70 -12.52
C LYS A 798 -6.00 -43.32 -13.89
N PHE A 799 -5.51 -42.54 -14.85
CA PHE A 799 -5.34 -42.94 -16.25
C PHE A 799 -3.91 -42.73 -16.82
N ILE A 800 -3.05 -41.96 -16.14
CA ILE A 800 -1.73 -41.51 -16.63
C ILE A 800 -0.63 -41.75 -15.58
#